data_AF-A0A241PLW5-F1
#
_entry.id   AF-A0A241PLW5-F1
#
_cell.length_a   1.000
_cell.length_b   1.000
_cell.length_c   1.000
_cell.angle_alpha   90.00
_cell.angle_beta   90.00
_cell.angle_gamma   90.00
#
_symmetry.space_group_name_H-M   'P 1'
#
loop_
_entity.id
_entity.type
_entity.pdbx_description
1 polymer ?
#
loop_
_entity_poly.entity_id
_entity_poly.type
_entity_poly.pdbx_seq_one_letter_code
_entity_poly.pdbx_strand_id
1 'polypeptide(L)'
;MLSVAIDNTSIASLIEDIVLDHSTLNGLSTETLEQIVNFSVANDDYRALDIITHIHTGIYGYDDRQPEWLESKFTAPKWVLTFGKTPKTIHWDSVYLDDGKRLTDTKHCKLLNSFKYWITAADNPLENGGKIISPKTAYTKVCRVVALINAILLHSKELKLAKYHLQNVNDDFWLNILMKFAEYGSFYGVYEFDKRTKELLDDASQVISDTDAQKFKEKYPYISQDMAHDEILLSLAEREKACAWLFDQGYYQKSGWFHYDGNSAVLSKLLFDGKILYHGINTPSYPELLLKAPNRNSEYRAVENKDTSSGTNAQTISVYIEAIRLIHTNLEREDAVNPSVLSERVRAGSLSQLVDLKKLGRTRTLSPKFVFNLIRQCYEFAKEHLPTDKGAVTLLDEILTLLAKARCKSAARQSNPHRPHQDRLAWDEELHRDMSGSERGYWFQTEAINCLSDEYLRKGIKQVQGFAENTEKRHERIRANESLFDLFSVLQGAIQVLVGAIMARRQDELIKLKSHGNLSPNIDPFSKEGLKTEYSLIFKVKKTGSMGVNATIERAIPLSIAKFIWQLEQFNIKANELNLAKGKLSLFNNLNKNSCQLSPIIHSTYNTHLDALCDYVETDLLQYDNGEYRRNYVRQHQLRRFFAMAFFWSKGFDGMDALRWMLGHSDMEHLYNYISESETGAVLNGAKASVIVRGVVDSTSELAKLDGIEEVRKIIAERLTGDSSTPITIETVSEAAEDYDDESYLTVPHISQIQKEQDIETEVIHLLEEGLITLEPEFFTIEDADGNTTQTFNLILKIKDRD
;
A
#
# COMPACT_ATOMS: atom_id res chain seq x y z
N MET A 1 -37.22 36.70 -15.38
CA MET A 1 -36.90 36.93 -16.80
C MET A 1 -35.78 37.95 -16.89
N LEU A 2 -34.55 37.47 -17.09
CA LEU A 2 -33.43 38.21 -17.66
C LEU A 2 -32.68 37.16 -18.48
N SER A 3 -33.12 36.95 -19.72
CA SER A 3 -32.42 36.10 -20.67
C SER A 3 -31.16 36.87 -21.09
N VAL A 4 -30.01 36.45 -20.58
CA VAL A 4 -28.74 36.80 -21.23
C VAL A 4 -28.85 36.19 -22.63
N ALA A 5 -28.96 37.05 -23.64
CA ALA A 5 -28.90 36.63 -25.03
C ALA A 5 -27.48 36.14 -25.28
N ILE A 6 -27.26 34.83 -25.10
CA ILE A 6 -26.10 34.15 -25.65
C ILE A 6 -26.17 34.43 -27.16
N ASP A 7 -25.12 35.01 -27.72
CA ASP A 7 -25.06 35.32 -29.14
C ASP A 7 -24.90 34.00 -29.93
N ASN A 8 -26.03 33.30 -30.08
CA ASN A 8 -26.14 31.94 -30.61
C ASN A 8 -25.50 31.81 -32.01
N THR A 9 -25.48 32.90 -32.77
CA THR A 9 -24.85 32.95 -34.10
C THR A 9 -23.33 32.90 -34.02
N SER A 10 -22.73 33.53 -33.01
CA SER A 10 -21.29 33.56 -32.80
C SER A 10 -20.76 32.20 -32.32
N ILE A 11 -21.48 31.52 -31.42
CA ILE A 11 -21.10 30.19 -30.94
C ILE A 11 -21.30 29.13 -32.02
N ALA A 12 -22.37 29.22 -32.81
CA ALA A 12 -22.57 28.33 -33.96
C ALA A 12 -21.44 28.46 -35.00
N SER A 13 -21.02 29.69 -35.32
CA SER A 13 -19.87 29.92 -36.20
C SER A 13 -18.58 29.36 -35.61
N LEU A 14 -18.37 29.55 -34.31
CA LEU A 14 -17.18 29.02 -33.63
C LEU A 14 -17.15 27.49 -33.63
N ILE A 15 -18.31 26.81 -33.50
CA ILE A 15 -18.40 25.35 -33.62
C ILE A 15 -18.02 24.92 -35.04
N GLU A 16 -18.48 25.60 -36.08
CA GLU A 16 -18.07 25.30 -37.46
C GLU A 16 -16.56 25.51 -37.67
N ASP A 17 -16.00 26.59 -37.11
CA ASP A 17 -14.56 26.86 -37.17
C ASP A 17 -13.75 25.77 -36.43
N ILE A 18 -14.22 25.27 -35.29
CA ILE A 18 -13.63 24.15 -34.56
C ILE A 18 -13.68 22.85 -35.36
N VAL A 19 -14.80 22.59 -36.05
CA VAL A 19 -14.96 21.39 -36.89
C VAL A 19 -14.04 21.44 -38.11
N LEU A 20 -13.80 22.62 -38.68
CA LEU A 20 -12.91 22.80 -39.82
C LEU A 20 -11.43 22.82 -39.43
N ASP A 21 -11.09 23.42 -38.29
CA ASP A 21 -9.74 23.51 -37.75
C ASP A 21 -9.74 23.33 -36.23
N HIS A 22 -9.36 22.14 -35.77
CA HIS A 22 -9.31 21.79 -34.35
C HIS A 22 -8.34 22.67 -33.55
N SER A 23 -7.39 23.36 -34.20
CA SER A 23 -6.41 24.22 -33.52
C SER A 23 -7.04 25.48 -32.92
N THR A 24 -8.23 25.87 -33.38
CA THR A 24 -9.05 26.97 -32.83
C THR A 24 -9.46 26.77 -31.37
N LEU A 25 -9.37 25.53 -30.86
CA LEU A 25 -9.55 25.24 -29.44
C LEU A 25 -8.43 25.81 -28.56
N ASN A 26 -7.25 26.08 -29.12
CA ASN A 26 -6.11 26.58 -28.35
C ASN A 26 -6.33 28.05 -27.94
N GLY A 27 -6.34 28.30 -26.62
CA GLY A 27 -6.44 29.66 -26.08
C GLY A 27 -7.87 30.15 -25.87
N LEU A 28 -8.88 29.29 -26.02
CA LEU A 28 -10.23 29.59 -25.58
C LEU A 28 -10.28 29.76 -24.06
N SER A 29 -11.07 30.73 -23.59
CA SER A 29 -11.31 30.92 -22.16
C SER A 29 -12.33 29.90 -21.63
N THR A 30 -12.32 29.70 -20.31
CA THR A 30 -13.26 28.80 -19.63
C THR A 30 -14.72 29.19 -19.92
N GLU A 31 -15.02 30.49 -19.94
CA GLU A 31 -16.37 31.01 -20.19
C GLU A 31 -16.84 30.70 -21.62
N THR A 32 -15.95 30.77 -22.61
CA THR A 32 -16.29 30.42 -24.00
C THR A 32 -16.55 28.93 -24.15
N LEU A 33 -15.80 28.07 -23.44
CA LEU A 33 -16.05 26.63 -23.43
C LEU A 33 -17.40 26.29 -22.80
N GLU A 34 -17.78 26.94 -21.69
CA GLU A 34 -19.11 26.77 -21.09
C GLU A 34 -20.24 27.20 -22.03
N GLN A 35 -20.04 28.28 -22.79
CA GLN A 35 -21.01 28.72 -23.80
C GLN A 35 -21.16 27.68 -24.93
N ILE A 36 -20.06 27.06 -25.38
CA ILE A 36 -20.10 25.96 -26.35
C ILE A 36 -20.89 24.78 -25.78
N VAL A 37 -20.63 24.36 -24.53
CA VAL A 37 -21.36 23.25 -23.90
C VAL A 37 -22.87 23.55 -23.83
N ASN A 38 -23.23 24.72 -23.32
CA ASN A 38 -24.63 25.11 -23.17
C ASN A 38 -25.35 25.21 -24.52
N PHE A 39 -24.66 25.74 -25.55
CA PHE A 39 -25.19 25.80 -26.91
C PHE A 39 -25.38 24.41 -27.51
N SER A 40 -24.40 23.52 -27.38
CA SER A 40 -24.46 22.14 -27.87
C SER A 40 -25.64 21.37 -27.28
N VAL A 41 -25.88 21.49 -25.96
CA VAL A 41 -27.02 20.84 -25.29
C VAL A 41 -28.36 21.43 -25.76
N ALA A 42 -28.44 22.75 -25.91
CA ALA A 42 -29.68 23.42 -26.31
C ALA A 42 -30.08 23.15 -27.78
N ASN A 43 -29.11 22.84 -28.65
CA ASN A 43 -29.31 22.70 -30.09
C ASN A 43 -29.02 21.29 -30.65
N ASP A 44 -28.69 20.32 -29.79
CA ASP A 44 -28.35 18.95 -30.18
C ASP A 44 -27.13 18.86 -31.15
N ASP A 45 -26.19 19.81 -31.05
CA ASP A 45 -24.98 19.88 -31.88
C ASP A 45 -23.72 19.60 -31.05
N TYR A 46 -23.30 18.34 -31.01
CA TYR A 46 -22.17 17.88 -30.19
C TYR A 46 -20.83 17.85 -30.94
N ARG A 47 -20.75 18.30 -32.20
CA ARG A 47 -19.55 18.11 -33.03
C ARG A 47 -18.27 18.69 -32.42
N ALA A 48 -18.34 19.92 -31.89
CA ALA A 48 -17.21 20.52 -31.19
C ALA A 48 -16.86 19.77 -29.90
N LEU A 49 -17.86 19.31 -29.14
CA LEU A 49 -17.66 18.53 -27.92
C LEU A 49 -17.07 17.14 -28.22
N ASP A 50 -17.42 16.52 -29.34
CA ASP A 50 -16.85 15.26 -29.80
C ASP A 50 -15.36 15.42 -30.13
N ILE A 51 -15.00 16.52 -30.81
CA ILE A 51 -13.60 16.85 -31.11
C ILE A 51 -12.80 17.08 -29.83
N ILE A 52 -13.33 17.90 -28.91
CA ILE A 52 -12.71 18.17 -27.60
C ILE A 52 -12.52 16.87 -26.83
N THR A 53 -13.56 16.05 -26.76
CA THR A 53 -13.53 14.75 -26.09
C THR A 53 -12.48 13.84 -26.74
N HIS A 54 -12.45 13.76 -28.07
CA HIS A 54 -11.48 12.95 -28.79
C HIS A 54 -10.02 13.40 -28.57
N ILE A 55 -9.75 14.71 -28.59
CA ILE A 55 -8.41 15.26 -28.34
C ILE A 55 -7.90 14.87 -26.95
N HIS A 56 -8.76 14.89 -25.95
CA HIS A 56 -8.38 14.62 -24.56
C HIS A 56 -8.44 13.16 -24.15
N THR A 57 -9.20 12.33 -24.87
CA THR A 57 -9.46 10.93 -24.46
C THR A 57 -9.06 9.89 -25.50
N GLY A 58 -8.96 10.26 -26.78
CA GLY A 58 -8.73 9.34 -27.90
C GLY A 58 -9.91 8.39 -28.17
N ILE A 59 -11.06 8.57 -27.52
CA ILE A 59 -12.16 7.60 -27.46
C ILE A 59 -12.61 7.07 -28.83
N TYR A 60 -12.81 7.96 -29.81
CA TYR A 60 -13.27 7.57 -31.15
C TYR A 60 -12.19 6.97 -32.06
N GLY A 61 -10.92 6.97 -31.64
CA GLY A 61 -9.79 6.41 -32.40
C GLY A 61 -9.30 5.07 -31.88
N TYR A 62 -9.98 4.50 -30.87
CA TYR A 62 -9.54 3.27 -30.23
C TYR A 62 -9.79 2.05 -31.13
N ASP A 63 -8.74 1.30 -31.45
CA ASP A 63 -8.84 0.04 -32.19
C ASP A 63 -9.01 -1.14 -31.21
N ASP A 64 -10.25 -1.63 -31.08
CA ASP A 64 -10.59 -2.78 -30.23
C ASP A 64 -9.85 -4.07 -30.61
N ARG A 65 -9.30 -4.18 -31.82
CA ARG A 65 -8.54 -5.35 -32.28
C ARG A 65 -7.03 -5.13 -32.20
N GLN A 66 -6.57 -3.89 -32.12
CA GLN A 66 -5.14 -3.56 -32.09
C GLN A 66 -4.84 -2.37 -31.16
N PRO A 67 -5.14 -2.48 -29.85
CA PRO A 67 -4.74 -1.45 -28.90
C PRO A 67 -3.21 -1.33 -28.83
N GLU A 68 -2.69 -0.15 -28.48
CA GLU A 68 -1.25 0.16 -28.56
C GLU A 68 -0.35 -0.81 -27.77
N TRP A 69 -0.85 -1.34 -26.66
CA TRP A 69 -0.12 -2.28 -25.81
C TRP A 69 -0.14 -3.74 -26.33
N LEU A 70 -0.94 -4.05 -27.34
CA LEU A 70 -1.00 -5.37 -27.97
C LEU A 70 -0.06 -5.39 -29.19
N GLU A 71 1.10 -6.04 -29.05
CA GLU A 71 2.09 -6.13 -30.15
C GLU A 71 1.69 -7.16 -31.21
N SER A 72 0.93 -8.17 -30.80
CA SER A 72 0.50 -9.26 -31.68
C SER A 72 -0.75 -8.89 -32.45
N LYS A 73 -0.97 -9.51 -33.61
CA LYS A 73 -2.25 -9.38 -34.31
C LYS A 73 -3.38 -9.97 -33.47
N PHE A 74 -4.57 -9.37 -33.53
CA PHE A 74 -5.77 -9.89 -32.86
C PHE A 74 -5.98 -11.40 -33.07
N THR A 75 -5.83 -11.89 -34.30
CA THR A 75 -6.06 -13.30 -34.66
C THR A 75 -4.95 -14.26 -34.27
N ALA A 76 -3.82 -13.76 -33.77
CA ALA A 76 -2.67 -14.62 -33.45
C ALA A 76 -3.02 -15.67 -32.37
N PRO A 77 -2.45 -16.90 -32.46
CA PRO A 77 -2.62 -17.95 -31.46
C PRO A 77 -1.88 -17.63 -30.14
N LYS A 78 -0.96 -16.66 -30.19
CA LYS A 78 -0.20 -16.17 -29.04
C LYS A 78 -0.21 -14.65 -29.09
N TRP A 79 -0.47 -14.03 -27.94
CA TRP A 79 -0.46 -12.58 -27.78
C TRP A 79 0.72 -12.15 -26.94
N VAL A 80 1.45 -11.15 -27.40
CA VAL A 80 2.49 -10.43 -26.65
C VAL A 80 1.91 -9.07 -26.26
N LEU A 81 1.91 -8.79 -24.95
CA LEU A 81 1.35 -7.61 -24.32
C LEU A 81 2.46 -6.79 -23.66
N THR A 82 2.52 -5.49 -23.95
CA THR A 82 3.56 -4.59 -23.46
C THR A 82 2.96 -3.32 -22.86
N PHE A 83 2.74 -3.35 -21.55
CA PHE A 83 2.32 -2.20 -20.73
C PHE A 83 3.50 -1.47 -20.05
N GLY A 84 4.73 -1.93 -20.27
CA GLY A 84 5.92 -1.48 -19.56
C GLY A 84 7.20 -2.11 -20.11
N LYS A 85 8.21 -2.34 -19.26
CA LYS A 85 9.53 -2.83 -19.72
C LYS A 85 9.58 -4.32 -20.04
N THR A 86 8.72 -5.13 -19.42
CA THR A 86 8.73 -6.59 -19.56
C THR A 86 7.47 -7.05 -20.28
N PRO A 87 7.59 -7.54 -21.53
CA PRO A 87 6.46 -8.11 -22.24
C PRO A 87 5.87 -9.32 -21.50
N LYS A 88 4.57 -9.55 -21.68
CA LYS A 88 3.84 -10.71 -21.16
C LYS A 88 3.20 -11.46 -22.32
N THR A 89 3.10 -12.77 -22.20
CA THR A 89 2.55 -13.62 -23.27
C THR A 89 1.30 -14.34 -22.80
N ILE A 90 0.24 -14.30 -23.61
CA ILE A 90 -0.94 -15.16 -23.48
C ILE A 90 -0.88 -16.20 -24.58
N HIS A 91 -0.96 -17.48 -24.20
CA HIS A 91 -1.00 -18.61 -25.11
C HIS A 91 -2.44 -19.10 -25.27
N TRP A 92 -3.10 -18.73 -26.36
CA TRP A 92 -4.47 -19.20 -26.64
C TRP A 92 -4.47 -20.66 -27.08
N ASP A 93 -3.39 -21.09 -27.74
CA ASP A 93 -3.21 -22.43 -28.32
C ASP A 93 -2.87 -23.53 -27.31
N SER A 94 -2.65 -23.18 -26.03
CA SER A 94 -2.36 -24.15 -24.97
C SER A 94 -3.61 -24.67 -24.26
N VAL A 95 -4.75 -23.99 -24.36
CA VAL A 95 -5.96 -24.34 -23.58
C VAL A 95 -6.82 -25.36 -24.30
N TYR A 96 -7.24 -26.40 -23.58
CA TYR A 96 -8.20 -27.41 -24.04
C TYR A 96 -9.57 -27.21 -23.37
N LEU A 97 -10.64 -27.41 -24.13
CA LEU A 97 -12.02 -27.36 -23.63
C LEU A 97 -12.55 -28.75 -23.26
N ASP A 98 -13.78 -28.80 -22.75
CA ASP A 98 -14.44 -30.03 -22.27
C ASP A 98 -14.71 -31.07 -23.37
N ASP A 99 -14.56 -30.72 -24.65
CA ASP A 99 -14.63 -31.64 -25.79
C ASP A 99 -13.25 -32.16 -26.25
N GLY A 100 -12.18 -31.81 -25.52
CA GLY A 100 -10.80 -32.22 -25.82
C GLY A 100 -10.14 -31.44 -26.97
N LYS A 101 -10.82 -30.46 -27.57
CA LYS A 101 -10.24 -29.58 -28.59
C LYS A 101 -9.61 -28.35 -27.97
N ARG A 102 -8.72 -27.70 -28.72
CA ARG A 102 -8.08 -26.45 -28.29
C ARG A 102 -9.03 -25.28 -28.42
N LEU A 103 -8.90 -24.27 -27.56
CA LEU A 103 -9.65 -23.01 -27.66
C LEU A 103 -9.46 -22.30 -29.02
N THR A 104 -8.34 -22.55 -29.70
CA THR A 104 -8.04 -22.02 -31.05
C THR A 104 -8.61 -22.87 -32.19
N ASP A 105 -9.33 -23.97 -31.92
CA ASP A 105 -10.03 -24.73 -32.95
C ASP A 105 -11.13 -23.87 -33.60
N THR A 106 -11.36 -24.06 -34.90
CA THR A 106 -12.35 -23.27 -35.66
C THR A 106 -13.75 -23.36 -35.08
N LYS A 107 -14.09 -24.46 -34.41
CA LYS A 107 -15.36 -24.64 -33.69
C LYS A 107 -15.58 -23.59 -32.60
N HIS A 108 -14.51 -23.11 -31.96
CA HIS A 108 -14.57 -22.21 -30.80
C HIS A 108 -14.21 -20.77 -31.15
N CYS A 109 -14.14 -20.41 -32.44
CA CYS A 109 -13.68 -19.10 -32.89
C CYS A 109 -14.47 -17.94 -32.27
N LYS A 110 -15.80 -18.05 -32.15
CA LYS A 110 -16.64 -17.03 -31.54
C LYS A 110 -16.34 -16.86 -30.05
N LEU A 111 -16.14 -17.97 -29.33
CA LEU A 111 -15.79 -17.94 -27.91
C LEU A 111 -14.40 -17.32 -27.69
N LEU A 112 -13.42 -17.69 -28.51
CA LEU A 112 -12.08 -17.10 -28.49
C LEU A 112 -12.13 -15.60 -28.74
N ASN A 113 -12.89 -15.15 -29.75
CA ASN A 113 -13.06 -13.73 -30.03
C ASN A 113 -13.74 -12.99 -28.87
N SER A 114 -14.76 -13.58 -28.24
CA SER A 114 -15.38 -12.99 -27.04
C SER A 114 -14.38 -12.73 -25.92
N PHE A 115 -13.48 -13.67 -25.64
CA PHE A 115 -12.42 -13.48 -24.65
C PHE A 115 -11.40 -12.42 -25.06
N LYS A 116 -11.06 -12.35 -26.36
CA LYS A 116 -10.12 -11.37 -26.89
C LYS A 116 -10.66 -9.95 -26.80
N TYR A 117 -11.91 -9.71 -27.22
CA TYR A 117 -12.56 -8.40 -27.10
C TYR A 117 -12.73 -7.97 -25.64
N TRP A 118 -13.06 -8.93 -24.76
CA TRP A 118 -13.17 -8.63 -23.34
C TRP A 118 -11.85 -8.14 -22.74
N ILE A 119 -10.71 -8.71 -23.17
CA ILE A 119 -9.38 -8.25 -22.76
C ILE A 119 -9.07 -6.85 -23.33
N THR A 120 -9.38 -6.58 -24.60
CA THR A 120 -9.07 -5.27 -25.21
C THR A 120 -9.96 -4.15 -24.66
N ALA A 121 -11.20 -4.45 -24.26
CA ALA A 121 -12.09 -3.50 -23.59
C ALA A 121 -11.54 -2.91 -22.27
N ALA A 122 -10.58 -3.59 -21.61
CA ALA A 122 -10.04 -3.19 -20.31
C ALA A 122 -9.35 -1.81 -20.29
N ASP A 123 -8.89 -1.32 -21.44
CA ASP A 123 -8.21 -0.03 -21.60
C ASP A 123 -8.95 0.92 -22.55
N ASN A 124 -10.11 0.51 -23.07
CA ASN A 124 -10.88 1.34 -23.98
C ASN A 124 -11.42 2.58 -23.20
N PRO A 125 -11.11 3.82 -23.64
CA PRO A 125 -11.60 5.04 -23.00
C PRO A 125 -13.12 5.11 -22.86
N LEU A 126 -13.87 4.53 -23.80
CA LEU A 126 -15.35 4.46 -23.76
C LEU A 126 -15.83 3.69 -22.53
N GLU A 127 -15.21 2.53 -22.28
CA GLU A 127 -15.50 1.67 -21.13
C GLU A 127 -14.94 2.21 -19.81
N ASN A 128 -14.07 3.24 -19.88
CA ASN A 128 -13.46 3.90 -18.73
C ASN A 128 -14.15 5.22 -18.36
N GLY A 129 -15.32 5.53 -18.96
CA GLY A 129 -16.02 6.79 -18.73
C GLY A 129 -15.22 8.00 -19.23
N GLY A 130 -14.51 7.84 -20.34
CA GLY A 130 -13.64 8.86 -20.94
C GLY A 130 -12.26 9.03 -20.29
N LYS A 131 -11.94 8.27 -19.23
CA LYS A 131 -10.66 8.43 -18.52
C LYS A 131 -9.53 7.68 -19.20
N ILE A 132 -8.46 8.39 -19.57
CA ILE A 132 -7.19 7.77 -19.94
C ILE A 132 -6.54 7.19 -18.68
N ILE A 133 -6.28 5.89 -18.70
CA ILE A 133 -5.67 5.20 -17.57
C ILE A 133 -4.18 4.96 -17.81
N SER A 134 -3.40 4.92 -16.71
CA SER A 134 -1.98 4.61 -16.82
C SER A 134 -1.74 3.17 -17.32
N PRO A 135 -0.61 2.86 -17.98
CA PRO A 135 -0.30 1.49 -18.41
C PRO A 135 -0.33 0.46 -17.28
N LYS A 136 0.01 0.88 -16.05
CA LYS A 136 -0.08 0.03 -14.85
C LYS A 136 -1.54 -0.30 -14.48
N THR A 137 -2.43 0.68 -14.61
CA THR A 137 -3.87 0.51 -14.35
C THR A 137 -4.48 -0.40 -15.42
N ALA A 138 -4.17 -0.17 -16.70
CA ALA A 138 -4.58 -1.01 -17.82
C ALA A 138 -4.15 -2.46 -17.62
N TYR A 139 -2.87 -2.69 -17.32
CA TYR A 139 -2.35 -4.01 -16.97
C TYR A 139 -3.13 -4.68 -15.83
N THR A 140 -3.46 -3.94 -14.77
CA THR A 140 -4.22 -4.47 -13.64
C THR A 140 -5.65 -4.88 -14.06
N LYS A 141 -6.32 -4.08 -14.90
CA LYS A 141 -7.64 -4.43 -15.44
C LYS A 141 -7.58 -5.67 -16.35
N VAL A 142 -6.61 -5.73 -17.26
CA VAL A 142 -6.37 -6.91 -18.11
C VAL A 142 -6.14 -8.17 -17.28
N CYS A 143 -5.29 -8.11 -16.23
CA CYS A 143 -5.10 -9.26 -15.34
C CYS A 143 -6.39 -9.71 -14.64
N ARG A 144 -7.30 -8.79 -14.29
CA ARG A 144 -8.60 -9.16 -13.71
C ARG A 144 -9.49 -9.87 -14.73
N VAL A 145 -9.57 -9.35 -15.95
CA VAL A 145 -10.32 -9.99 -17.04
C VAL A 145 -9.77 -11.38 -17.33
N VAL A 146 -8.45 -11.54 -17.42
CA VAL A 146 -7.82 -12.86 -17.61
C VAL A 146 -8.13 -13.80 -16.44
N ALA A 147 -8.15 -13.31 -15.20
CA ALA A 147 -8.56 -14.13 -14.05
C ALA A 147 -10.03 -14.58 -14.15
N LEU A 148 -10.94 -13.73 -14.62
CA LEU A 148 -12.35 -14.08 -14.86
C LEU A 148 -12.50 -15.08 -16.01
N ILE A 149 -11.72 -14.93 -17.09
CA ILE A 149 -11.67 -15.94 -18.16
C ILE A 149 -11.17 -17.27 -17.61
N ASN A 150 -10.13 -17.26 -16.77
CA ASN A 150 -9.63 -18.47 -16.12
C ASN A 150 -10.68 -19.09 -15.19
N ALA A 151 -11.50 -18.29 -14.50
CA ALA A 151 -12.64 -18.81 -13.73
C ALA A 151 -13.61 -19.58 -14.64
N ILE A 152 -13.97 -19.05 -15.81
CA ILE A 152 -14.82 -19.75 -16.80
C ILE A 152 -14.13 -21.04 -17.28
N LEU A 153 -12.85 -20.97 -17.67
CA LEU A 153 -12.11 -22.11 -18.21
C LEU A 153 -11.95 -23.25 -17.18
N LEU A 154 -11.71 -22.92 -15.91
CA LEU A 154 -11.61 -23.92 -14.84
C LEU A 154 -12.93 -24.66 -14.57
N HIS A 155 -14.07 -24.06 -14.93
CA HIS A 155 -15.40 -24.65 -14.83
C HIS A 155 -15.94 -25.11 -16.20
N SER A 156 -15.07 -25.25 -17.22
CA SER A 156 -15.43 -25.58 -18.61
C SER A 156 -16.33 -26.83 -18.71
N LYS A 157 -16.03 -27.88 -17.94
CA LYS A 157 -16.81 -29.14 -17.90
C LYS A 157 -18.21 -28.95 -17.32
N GLU A 158 -18.35 -28.17 -16.25
CA GLU A 158 -19.63 -27.90 -15.58
C GLU A 158 -20.53 -27.03 -16.45
N LEU A 159 -19.93 -26.02 -17.10
CA LEU A 159 -20.59 -25.11 -18.02
C LEU A 159 -20.91 -25.74 -19.38
N LYS A 160 -20.31 -26.89 -19.71
CA LYS A 160 -20.33 -27.49 -21.06
C LYS A 160 -19.93 -26.46 -22.12
N LEU A 161 -18.81 -25.77 -21.83
CA LEU A 161 -18.38 -24.55 -22.49
C LEU A 161 -18.17 -24.74 -24.00
N ALA A 162 -17.67 -25.89 -24.44
CA ALA A 162 -17.48 -26.22 -25.85
C ALA A 162 -18.79 -26.33 -26.65
N LYS A 163 -19.92 -26.59 -25.97
CA LYS A 163 -21.24 -26.74 -26.61
C LYS A 163 -22.07 -25.47 -26.53
N TYR A 164 -22.13 -24.84 -25.37
CA TYR A 164 -23.02 -23.69 -25.11
C TYR A 164 -22.28 -22.35 -25.08
N HIS A 165 -20.95 -22.35 -25.21
CA HIS A 165 -20.12 -21.16 -25.04
C HIS A 165 -20.52 -20.40 -23.77
N LEU A 166 -20.73 -19.09 -23.85
CA LEU A 166 -21.06 -18.23 -22.71
C LEU A 166 -22.53 -18.28 -22.27
N GLN A 167 -23.39 -19.09 -22.90
CA GLN A 167 -24.82 -19.11 -22.56
C GLN A 167 -25.08 -19.62 -21.13
N ASN A 168 -24.25 -20.54 -20.63
CA ASN A 168 -24.34 -21.05 -19.25
C ASN A 168 -23.54 -20.19 -18.25
N VAL A 169 -22.86 -19.15 -18.71
CA VAL A 169 -22.17 -18.17 -17.86
C VAL A 169 -23.18 -17.08 -17.50
N ASN A 170 -23.99 -17.36 -16.48
CA ASN A 170 -25.12 -16.53 -16.05
C ASN A 170 -24.91 -15.95 -14.64
N ASP A 171 -25.92 -15.27 -14.09
CA ASP A 171 -25.86 -14.67 -12.77
C ASP A 171 -25.49 -15.67 -11.67
N ASP A 172 -26.03 -16.89 -11.70
CA ASP A 172 -25.77 -17.89 -10.66
C ASP A 172 -24.30 -18.36 -10.70
N PHE A 173 -23.72 -18.48 -11.90
CA PHE A 173 -22.28 -18.73 -12.05
C PHE A 173 -21.45 -17.59 -11.45
N TRP A 174 -21.76 -16.33 -11.80
CA TRP A 174 -21.00 -15.19 -11.29
C TRP A 174 -21.17 -14.99 -9.79
N LEU A 175 -22.37 -15.19 -9.25
CA LEU A 175 -22.60 -15.17 -7.81
C LEU A 175 -21.77 -16.23 -7.09
N ASN A 176 -21.69 -17.45 -7.63
CA ASN A 176 -20.83 -18.50 -7.07
C ASN A 176 -19.36 -18.08 -7.03
N ILE A 177 -18.82 -17.56 -8.14
CA ILE A 177 -17.44 -17.07 -8.21
C ILE A 177 -17.22 -15.89 -7.24
N LEU A 178 -18.14 -14.94 -7.16
CA LEU A 178 -18.03 -13.79 -6.27
C LEU A 178 -18.17 -14.19 -4.79
N MET A 179 -18.97 -15.20 -4.45
CA MET A 179 -19.02 -15.79 -3.10
C MET A 179 -17.66 -16.40 -2.74
N LYS A 180 -17.02 -17.16 -3.65
CA LYS A 180 -15.65 -17.64 -3.44
C LYS A 180 -14.65 -16.49 -3.26
N PHE A 181 -14.85 -15.36 -3.95
CA PHE A 181 -14.00 -14.18 -3.74
C PHE A 181 -14.22 -13.56 -2.36
N ALA A 182 -15.48 -13.51 -1.91
CA ALA A 182 -15.85 -13.05 -0.58
C ALA A 182 -15.21 -13.91 0.52
N GLU A 183 -15.18 -15.24 0.36
CA GLU A 183 -14.65 -16.19 1.34
C GLU A 183 -13.12 -16.31 1.33
N TYR A 184 -12.51 -16.44 0.15
CA TYR A 184 -11.08 -16.79 0.01
C TYR A 184 -10.22 -15.64 -0.55
N GLY A 185 -10.84 -14.56 -1.03
CA GLY A 185 -10.17 -13.45 -1.70
C GLY A 185 -10.15 -13.65 -3.23
N SER A 186 -10.01 -12.57 -3.99
CA SER A 186 -10.25 -12.60 -5.44
C SER A 186 -9.24 -13.41 -6.26
N PHE A 187 -8.04 -13.64 -5.72
CA PHE A 187 -7.05 -14.50 -6.37
C PHE A 187 -7.32 -15.98 -6.05
N TYR A 188 -7.43 -16.33 -4.77
CA TYR A 188 -7.70 -17.70 -4.34
C TYR A 188 -9.08 -18.20 -4.77
N GLY A 189 -10.10 -17.34 -4.78
CA GLY A 189 -11.45 -17.69 -5.18
C GLY A 189 -11.60 -18.03 -6.67
N VAL A 190 -10.65 -17.62 -7.54
CA VAL A 190 -10.62 -18.07 -8.94
C VAL A 190 -10.00 -19.46 -9.05
N TYR A 191 -8.84 -19.64 -8.43
CA TYR A 191 -7.97 -20.78 -8.72
C TYR A 191 -8.15 -21.95 -7.73
N GLU A 192 -8.69 -21.71 -6.54
CA GLU A 192 -8.83 -22.68 -5.45
C GLU A 192 -7.52 -23.43 -5.19
N PHE A 193 -6.41 -22.68 -5.08
CA PHE A 193 -5.05 -23.27 -4.99
C PHE A 193 -4.95 -24.30 -3.87
N ASP A 194 -5.40 -23.96 -2.67
CA ASP A 194 -5.23 -24.82 -1.48
C ASP A 194 -5.93 -26.16 -1.69
N LYS A 195 -7.19 -26.14 -2.15
CA LYS A 195 -7.97 -27.34 -2.45
C LYS A 195 -7.33 -28.18 -3.56
N ARG A 196 -6.98 -27.57 -4.70
CA ARG A 196 -6.42 -28.31 -5.84
C ARG A 196 -5.01 -28.83 -5.57
N THR A 197 -4.20 -28.08 -4.83
CA THR A 197 -2.88 -28.51 -4.37
C THR A 197 -3.02 -29.68 -3.41
N LYS A 198 -3.93 -29.61 -2.44
CA LYS A 198 -4.20 -30.71 -1.52
C LYS A 198 -4.61 -31.97 -2.28
N GLU A 199 -5.63 -31.89 -3.14
CA GLU A 199 -6.10 -33.02 -3.96
C GLU A 199 -4.95 -33.63 -4.78
N LEU A 200 -4.15 -32.80 -5.46
CA LEU A 200 -2.99 -33.27 -6.23
C LEU A 200 -1.97 -34.00 -5.36
N LEU A 201 -1.65 -33.45 -4.18
CA LEU A 201 -0.59 -33.98 -3.32
C LEU A 201 -1.04 -35.21 -2.54
N ASP A 202 -2.30 -35.27 -2.09
CA ASP A 202 -2.87 -36.45 -1.45
C ASP A 202 -2.94 -37.62 -2.44
N ASP A 203 -3.34 -37.37 -3.69
CA ASP A 203 -3.33 -38.37 -4.77
C ASP A 203 -1.90 -38.82 -5.13
N ALA A 204 -0.98 -37.87 -5.28
CA ALA A 204 0.41 -38.16 -5.62
C ALA A 204 1.14 -38.93 -4.52
N SER A 205 0.78 -38.70 -3.25
CA SER A 205 1.37 -39.39 -2.10
C SER A 205 1.15 -40.91 -2.16
N GLN A 206 0.04 -41.36 -2.76
CA GLN A 206 -0.25 -42.80 -2.91
C GLN A 206 0.76 -43.55 -3.80
N VAL A 207 1.53 -42.83 -4.61
CA VAL A 207 2.53 -43.42 -5.54
C VAL A 207 3.89 -43.62 -4.86
N ILE A 208 4.17 -42.91 -3.75
CA ILE A 208 5.46 -42.96 -3.06
C ILE A 208 5.46 -44.05 -1.98
N SER A 209 6.50 -44.88 -1.97
CA SER A 209 6.66 -45.93 -0.97
C SER A 209 7.04 -45.37 0.42
N ASP A 210 6.63 -46.03 1.50
CA ASP A 210 7.01 -45.64 2.87
C ASP A 210 8.54 -45.65 3.07
N THR A 211 9.25 -46.53 2.35
CA THR A 211 10.70 -46.63 2.43
C THR A 211 11.39 -45.39 1.83
N ASP A 212 10.85 -44.87 0.72
CA ASP A 212 11.42 -43.68 0.08
C ASP A 212 11.07 -42.41 0.85
N ALA A 213 9.87 -42.34 1.44
CA ALA A 213 9.49 -41.27 2.35
C ALA A 213 10.44 -41.19 3.56
N GLN A 214 10.75 -42.33 4.19
CA GLN A 214 11.65 -42.39 5.33
C GLN A 214 13.08 -41.93 4.98
N LYS A 215 13.62 -42.36 3.83
CA LYS A 215 14.92 -41.86 3.35
C LYS A 215 14.90 -40.35 3.08
N PHE A 216 13.80 -39.84 2.53
CA PHE A 216 13.65 -38.41 2.27
C PHE A 216 13.60 -37.60 3.56
N LYS A 217 12.89 -38.10 4.57
CA LYS A 217 12.81 -37.54 5.91
C LYS A 217 14.18 -37.44 6.59
N GLU A 218 14.97 -38.51 6.54
CA GLU A 218 16.34 -38.53 7.09
C GLU A 218 17.23 -37.46 6.43
N LYS A 219 17.02 -37.21 5.14
CA LYS A 219 17.74 -36.18 4.39
C LYS A 219 17.25 -34.76 4.69
N TYR A 220 15.95 -34.58 4.95
CA TYR A 220 15.31 -33.29 5.21
C TYR A 220 14.45 -33.34 6.48
N PRO A 221 15.05 -33.31 7.69
CA PRO A 221 14.32 -33.49 8.95
C PRO A 221 13.29 -32.38 9.25
N TYR A 222 13.41 -31.21 8.61
CA TYR A 222 12.51 -30.07 8.83
C TYR A 222 11.05 -30.38 8.49
N ILE A 223 10.80 -31.34 7.59
CA ILE A 223 9.45 -31.75 7.17
C ILE A 223 8.68 -32.42 8.30
N SER A 224 9.38 -32.97 9.29
CA SER A 224 8.76 -33.63 10.44
C SER A 224 8.57 -32.70 11.64
N GLN A 225 8.92 -31.41 11.51
CA GLN A 225 8.61 -30.43 12.55
C GLN A 225 7.11 -30.13 12.56
N ASP A 226 6.54 -30.12 13.77
CA ASP A 226 5.19 -29.65 14.00
C ASP A 226 5.07 -28.18 13.58
N MET A 227 4.01 -27.88 12.84
CA MET A 227 3.68 -26.52 12.40
C MET A 227 2.54 -25.97 13.25
N ALA A 228 2.49 -24.66 13.41
CA ALA A 228 1.40 -24.04 14.15
C ALA A 228 0.09 -24.18 13.36
N HIS A 229 -1.05 -24.29 14.06
CA HIS A 229 -2.34 -24.55 13.42
C HIS A 229 -2.75 -23.46 12.42
N ASP A 230 -2.34 -22.22 12.65
CA ASP A 230 -2.53 -21.07 11.76
C ASP A 230 -1.64 -21.12 10.49
N GLU A 231 -0.60 -21.96 10.47
CA GLU A 231 0.30 -22.16 9.33
C GLU A 231 -0.11 -23.34 8.44
N ILE A 232 -0.99 -24.22 8.93
CA ILE A 232 -1.45 -25.40 8.20
C ILE A 232 -2.60 -24.96 7.28
N LEU A 233 -2.29 -24.82 5.99
CA LEU A 233 -3.24 -24.43 4.94
C LEU A 233 -3.83 -25.64 4.23
N LEU A 234 -3.00 -26.63 3.90
CA LEU A 234 -3.36 -27.80 3.12
C LEU A 234 -3.85 -28.96 3.99
N SER A 235 -3.32 -29.09 5.21
CA SER A 235 -3.59 -30.24 6.09
C SER A 235 -3.38 -31.58 5.37
N LEU A 236 -2.17 -31.80 4.83
CA LEU A 236 -1.81 -32.99 4.03
C LEU A 236 -1.80 -34.26 4.88
N ALA A 237 -2.35 -35.36 4.35
CA ALA A 237 -2.39 -36.64 5.07
C ALA A 237 -0.99 -37.26 5.22
N GLU A 238 -0.18 -37.22 4.17
CA GLU A 238 1.17 -37.81 4.13
C GLU A 238 2.20 -36.78 3.63
N ARG A 239 2.43 -35.73 4.44
CA ARG A 239 3.32 -34.59 4.13
C ARG A 239 4.69 -35.01 3.57
N GLU A 240 5.31 -36.04 4.14
CA GLU A 240 6.63 -36.53 3.76
C GLU A 240 6.65 -37.11 2.34
N LYS A 241 5.61 -37.88 1.97
CA LYS A 241 5.43 -38.44 0.62
C LYS A 241 5.12 -37.36 -0.40
N ALA A 242 4.25 -36.40 -0.06
CA ALA A 242 3.96 -35.26 -0.92
C ALA A 242 5.22 -34.45 -1.26
N CYS A 243 6.07 -34.18 -0.26
CA CYS A 243 7.33 -33.47 -0.47
C CYS A 243 8.33 -34.28 -1.31
N ALA A 244 8.42 -35.59 -1.09
CA ALA A 244 9.27 -36.48 -1.89
C ALA A 244 8.83 -36.48 -3.37
N TRP A 245 7.52 -36.61 -3.63
CA TRP A 245 6.99 -36.57 -5.00
C TRP A 245 7.27 -35.23 -5.68
N LEU A 246 7.06 -34.11 -4.98
CA LEU A 246 7.39 -32.77 -5.51
C LEU A 246 8.88 -32.63 -5.86
N PHE A 247 9.76 -33.27 -5.08
CA PHE A 247 11.19 -33.30 -5.37
C PHE A 247 11.49 -33.99 -6.70
N ASP A 248 10.82 -35.10 -6.98
CA ASP A 248 10.94 -35.82 -8.26
C ASP A 248 10.37 -35.02 -9.44
N GLN A 249 9.32 -34.21 -9.21
CA GLN A 249 8.79 -33.28 -10.21
C GLN A 249 9.68 -32.04 -10.44
N GLY A 250 10.82 -31.94 -9.76
CA GLY A 250 11.74 -30.82 -9.89
C GLY A 250 11.28 -29.53 -9.20
N TYR A 251 10.29 -29.60 -8.29
CA TYR A 251 9.76 -28.44 -7.57
C TYR A 251 10.85 -27.69 -6.78
N TYR A 252 11.82 -28.41 -6.21
CA TYR A 252 12.93 -27.81 -5.46
C TYR A 252 14.18 -27.55 -6.30
N GLN A 253 14.14 -27.68 -7.64
CA GLN A 253 15.32 -27.54 -8.50
C GLN A 253 15.35 -26.18 -9.21
N LYS A 254 16.53 -25.54 -9.23
CA LYS A 254 16.78 -24.31 -10.00
C LYS A 254 18.24 -24.22 -10.48
N SER A 255 18.44 -24.33 -11.80
CA SER A 255 19.72 -24.05 -12.47
C SER A 255 20.95 -24.71 -11.79
N GLY A 256 20.82 -25.98 -11.40
CA GLY A 256 21.89 -26.76 -10.74
C GLY A 256 21.97 -26.64 -9.22
N TRP A 257 21.09 -25.88 -8.57
CA TRP A 257 21.01 -25.73 -7.10
C TRP A 257 19.59 -26.04 -6.59
N PHE A 258 19.48 -26.30 -5.28
CA PHE A 258 18.19 -26.56 -4.63
C PHE A 258 17.57 -25.29 -4.05
N HIS A 259 16.29 -25.08 -4.33
CA HIS A 259 15.43 -24.05 -3.74
C HIS A 259 14.50 -24.74 -2.74
N TYR A 260 14.90 -24.79 -1.46
CA TYR A 260 14.24 -25.60 -0.42
C TYR A 260 12.82 -25.13 -0.04
N ASP A 261 12.43 -23.96 -0.52
CA ASP A 261 11.12 -23.34 -0.41
C ASP A 261 10.23 -23.54 -1.64
N GLY A 262 10.76 -24.23 -2.67
CA GLY A 262 9.98 -24.68 -3.81
C GLY A 262 9.83 -23.64 -4.93
N ASN A 263 9.45 -24.12 -6.12
CA ASN A 263 9.28 -23.31 -7.32
C ASN A 263 7.80 -23.24 -7.71
N SER A 264 7.16 -22.11 -7.41
CA SER A 264 5.74 -21.89 -7.68
C SER A 264 5.36 -22.07 -9.15
N ALA A 265 6.27 -21.81 -10.10
CA ALA A 265 5.99 -22.03 -11.53
C ALA A 265 5.84 -23.52 -11.87
N VAL A 266 6.59 -24.41 -11.19
CA VAL A 266 6.47 -25.86 -11.37
C VAL A 266 5.12 -26.33 -10.85
N LEU A 267 4.73 -25.90 -9.64
CA LEU A 267 3.43 -26.25 -9.06
C LEU A 267 2.26 -25.70 -9.89
N SER A 268 2.36 -24.46 -10.36
CA SER A 268 1.35 -23.87 -11.27
C SER A 268 1.18 -24.69 -12.54
N LYS A 269 2.28 -25.20 -13.11
CA LYS A 269 2.22 -26.07 -14.28
C LYS A 269 1.52 -27.40 -13.96
N LEU A 270 1.88 -28.06 -12.87
CA LEU A 270 1.25 -29.32 -12.46
C LEU A 270 -0.27 -29.19 -12.27
N LEU A 271 -0.72 -28.06 -11.72
CA LEU A 271 -2.15 -27.83 -11.46
C LEU A 271 -2.94 -27.45 -12.74
N PHE A 272 -2.38 -26.58 -13.56
CA PHE A 272 -3.15 -25.82 -14.55
C PHE A 272 -2.68 -25.93 -16.01
N ASP A 273 -1.62 -26.69 -16.30
CA ASP A 273 -1.18 -26.88 -17.69
C ASP A 273 -2.34 -27.41 -18.55
N GLY A 274 -2.56 -26.76 -19.69
CA GLY A 274 -3.66 -27.06 -20.60
C GLY A 274 -5.05 -26.54 -20.19
N LYS A 275 -5.24 -26.00 -18.98
CA LYS A 275 -6.58 -25.68 -18.43
C LYS A 275 -6.90 -24.18 -18.38
N ILE A 276 -5.89 -23.32 -18.34
CA ILE A 276 -6.07 -21.86 -18.15
C ILE A 276 -5.19 -21.05 -19.10
N LEU A 277 -5.51 -19.78 -19.26
CA LEU A 277 -4.62 -18.80 -19.90
C LEU A 277 -3.46 -18.50 -18.94
N TYR A 278 -2.32 -19.11 -19.20
CA TYR A 278 -1.13 -18.90 -18.40
C TYR A 278 -0.49 -17.53 -18.69
N HIS A 279 -0.36 -16.71 -17.65
CA HIS A 279 0.28 -15.39 -17.73
C HIS A 279 1.33 -15.18 -16.63
N GLY A 280 1.97 -16.26 -16.16
CA GLY A 280 2.93 -16.22 -15.04
C GLY A 280 2.23 -16.13 -13.69
N ILE A 281 1.22 -16.99 -13.48
CA ILE A 281 0.52 -17.13 -12.20
C ILE A 281 1.47 -17.82 -11.21
N ASN A 282 1.80 -17.12 -10.13
CA ASN A 282 2.56 -17.70 -9.03
C ASN A 282 1.58 -18.34 -8.04
N THR A 283 1.72 -19.66 -7.86
CA THR A 283 1.05 -20.35 -6.75
C THR A 283 1.52 -19.80 -5.39
N PRO A 284 0.68 -19.87 -4.35
CA PRO A 284 1.08 -19.59 -2.98
C PRO A 284 2.27 -20.43 -2.57
N SER A 285 3.08 -19.90 -1.65
CA SER A 285 4.07 -20.69 -0.93
C SER A 285 3.39 -21.30 0.28
N TYR A 286 3.59 -22.60 0.46
CA TYR A 286 3.02 -23.37 1.56
C TYR A 286 4.12 -23.71 2.58
N PRO A 287 4.01 -23.27 3.85
CA PRO A 287 4.93 -23.66 4.90
C PRO A 287 5.11 -25.19 5.01
N GLU A 288 4.06 -25.95 4.71
CA GLU A 288 4.07 -27.41 4.74
C GLU A 288 5.02 -28.04 3.73
N LEU A 289 5.39 -27.32 2.67
CA LEU A 289 6.26 -27.82 1.60
C LEU A 289 7.72 -27.40 1.77
N LEU A 290 8.09 -26.72 2.85
CA LEU A 290 9.48 -26.29 3.08
C LEU A 290 10.37 -27.47 3.48
N LEU A 291 11.53 -27.62 2.84
CA LEU A 291 12.55 -28.63 3.20
C LEU A 291 13.55 -28.12 4.24
N LYS A 292 13.63 -26.81 4.45
CA LYS A 292 14.49 -26.13 5.44
C LYS A 292 13.79 -24.89 5.98
N ALA A 293 14.20 -24.48 7.18
CA ALA A 293 13.79 -23.20 7.74
C ALA A 293 14.16 -22.05 6.78
N PRO A 294 13.26 -21.08 6.55
CA PRO A 294 13.55 -19.93 5.70
C PRO A 294 14.63 -19.05 6.33
N ASN A 295 15.53 -18.51 5.50
CA ASN A 295 16.54 -17.56 5.97
C ASN A 295 15.86 -16.27 6.46
N ARG A 296 16.25 -15.78 7.63
CA ARG A 296 15.71 -14.56 8.25
C ARG A 296 16.83 -13.58 8.55
N ASN A 297 16.58 -12.33 8.19
CA ASN A 297 17.49 -11.22 8.48
C ASN A 297 17.18 -10.55 9.83
N SER A 298 15.94 -10.68 10.30
CA SER A 298 15.45 -10.16 11.57
C SER A 298 15.57 -11.20 12.69
N GLU A 299 15.65 -10.74 13.94
CA GLU A 299 15.81 -11.62 15.10
C GLU A 299 14.58 -12.50 15.34
N TYR A 300 13.40 -11.92 15.21
CA TYR A 300 12.12 -12.59 15.38
C TYR A 300 11.29 -12.48 14.10
N ARG A 301 10.22 -13.27 14.01
CA ARG A 301 9.21 -13.05 12.98
C ARG A 301 8.46 -11.76 13.26
N ALA A 302 7.99 -11.11 12.21
CA ALA A 302 7.15 -9.94 12.35
C ALA A 302 5.76 -10.31 12.83
N VAL A 303 5.23 -9.49 13.73
CA VAL A 303 3.79 -9.47 13.97
C VAL A 303 3.08 -9.01 12.70
N GLU A 304 1.96 -9.65 12.39
CA GLU A 304 1.20 -9.35 11.19
C GLU A 304 0.67 -7.92 11.24
N ASN A 305 1.00 -7.15 10.21
CA ASN A 305 0.57 -5.76 10.05
C ASN A 305 -0.68 -5.63 9.17
N LYS A 306 -1.04 -6.70 8.48
CA LYS A 306 -2.25 -6.77 7.67
C LYS A 306 -3.20 -7.74 8.33
N ASP A 307 -4.48 -7.43 8.22
CA ASP A 307 -5.54 -8.36 8.55
C ASP A 307 -5.40 -9.65 7.72
N THR A 308 -5.09 -10.75 8.40
CA THR A 308 -4.90 -12.09 7.85
C THR A 308 -6.18 -12.89 7.71
N SER A 309 -7.34 -12.31 8.04
CA SER A 309 -8.62 -12.95 7.73
C SER A 309 -8.71 -13.23 6.23
N SER A 310 -9.29 -14.39 5.88
CA SER A 310 -9.57 -14.73 4.49
C SER A 310 -10.62 -13.78 3.90
N GLY A 311 -10.74 -13.79 2.57
CA GLY A 311 -11.82 -13.08 1.88
C GLY A 311 -11.46 -11.73 1.28
N THR A 312 -12.49 -11.04 0.79
CA THR A 312 -12.36 -9.73 0.15
C THR A 312 -13.44 -8.74 0.61
N ASN A 313 -13.25 -7.47 0.27
CA ASN A 313 -14.16 -6.38 0.62
C ASN A 313 -15.11 -6.02 -0.54
N ALA A 314 -16.21 -5.33 -0.18
CA ALA A 314 -17.25 -4.89 -1.12
C ALA A 314 -16.68 -4.07 -2.29
N GLN A 315 -15.72 -3.18 -2.04
CA GLN A 315 -15.10 -2.36 -3.09
C GLN A 315 -14.39 -3.23 -4.14
N THR A 316 -13.66 -4.25 -3.70
CA THR A 316 -12.98 -5.18 -4.60
C THR A 316 -14.00 -5.98 -5.41
N ILE A 317 -15.08 -6.45 -4.78
CA ILE A 317 -16.18 -7.12 -5.49
C ILE A 317 -16.79 -6.21 -6.56
N SER A 318 -17.10 -4.95 -6.24
CA SER A 318 -17.61 -3.99 -7.23
C SER A 318 -16.67 -3.83 -8.42
N VAL A 319 -15.36 -3.72 -8.18
CA VAL A 319 -14.37 -3.62 -9.26
C VAL A 319 -14.35 -4.88 -10.15
N TYR A 320 -14.56 -6.07 -9.59
CA TYR A 320 -14.70 -7.29 -10.38
C TYR A 320 -16.03 -7.38 -11.12
N ILE A 321 -17.13 -6.89 -10.54
CA ILE A 321 -18.43 -6.79 -11.22
C ILE A 321 -18.32 -5.87 -12.44
N GLU A 322 -17.65 -4.72 -12.30
CA GLU A 322 -17.36 -3.84 -13.46
C GLU A 322 -16.51 -4.57 -14.51
N ALA A 323 -15.50 -5.34 -14.09
CA ALA A 323 -14.73 -6.15 -15.02
C ALA A 323 -15.57 -7.26 -15.69
N ILE A 324 -16.56 -7.84 -15.00
CA ILE A 324 -17.53 -8.79 -15.57
C ILE A 324 -18.39 -8.09 -16.63
N ARG A 325 -18.90 -6.89 -16.33
CA ARG A 325 -19.75 -6.10 -17.24
C ARG A 325 -19.06 -5.77 -18.56
N LEU A 326 -17.74 -5.63 -18.58
CA LEU A 326 -16.98 -5.44 -19.83
C LEU A 326 -17.19 -6.56 -20.86
N ILE A 327 -17.64 -7.76 -20.45
CA ILE A 327 -17.98 -8.83 -21.41
C ILE A 327 -19.14 -8.44 -22.33
N HIS A 328 -20.00 -7.51 -21.90
CA HIS A 328 -21.14 -7.00 -22.68
C HIS A 328 -20.72 -6.18 -23.90
N THR A 329 -19.45 -5.79 -24.02
CA THR A 329 -18.88 -5.26 -25.28
C THR A 329 -18.98 -6.23 -26.46
N ASN A 330 -19.26 -7.51 -26.18
CA ASN A 330 -19.54 -8.53 -27.19
C ASN A 330 -21.00 -8.53 -27.67
N LEU A 331 -21.92 -7.84 -27.00
CA LEU A 331 -23.30 -7.72 -27.46
C LEU A 331 -23.30 -7.11 -28.86
N GLU A 332 -24.16 -7.62 -29.73
CA GLU A 332 -24.33 -7.17 -31.12
C GLU A 332 -23.17 -7.49 -32.08
N ARG A 333 -22.07 -8.10 -31.60
CA ARG A 333 -20.96 -8.53 -32.47
C ARG A 333 -21.26 -9.87 -33.16
N GLU A 334 -21.18 -9.91 -34.49
CA GLU A 334 -21.46 -11.13 -35.27
C GLU A 334 -20.39 -12.24 -35.10
N ASP A 335 -19.13 -11.83 -34.88
CA ASP A 335 -17.96 -12.70 -34.77
C ASP A 335 -17.64 -13.13 -33.34
N ALA A 336 -18.48 -12.77 -32.37
CA ALA A 336 -18.39 -13.13 -30.97
C ALA A 336 -19.65 -13.89 -30.50
N VAL A 337 -19.61 -14.40 -29.27
CA VAL A 337 -20.77 -14.96 -28.57
C VAL A 337 -21.46 -13.87 -27.78
N ASN A 338 -22.79 -13.79 -27.89
CA ASN A 338 -23.61 -12.95 -27.02
C ASN A 338 -23.59 -13.53 -25.59
N PRO A 339 -23.02 -12.82 -24.60
CA PRO A 339 -23.03 -13.27 -23.22
C PRO A 339 -24.43 -13.13 -22.62
N SER A 340 -24.68 -13.83 -21.51
CA SER A 340 -25.85 -13.55 -20.68
C SER A 340 -25.73 -12.15 -20.07
N VAL A 341 -26.81 -11.36 -20.14
CA VAL A 341 -26.84 -10.02 -19.54
C VAL A 341 -26.89 -10.16 -18.01
N LEU A 342 -25.94 -9.52 -17.33
CA LEU A 342 -25.90 -9.49 -15.87
C LEU A 342 -27.13 -8.76 -15.31
N SER A 343 -27.89 -9.40 -14.42
CA SER A 343 -29.00 -8.72 -13.76
C SER A 343 -28.57 -7.94 -12.51
N GLU A 344 -29.50 -7.17 -11.95
CA GLU A 344 -29.29 -6.42 -10.71
C GLU A 344 -29.08 -7.30 -9.46
N ARG A 345 -29.26 -8.62 -9.60
CA ARG A 345 -28.89 -9.59 -8.56
C ARG A 345 -27.38 -9.61 -8.31
N VAL A 346 -26.56 -9.33 -9.33
CA VAL A 346 -25.10 -9.34 -9.24
C VAL A 346 -24.58 -7.95 -8.88
N ARG A 347 -24.78 -7.56 -7.62
CA ARG A 347 -24.28 -6.31 -7.02
C ARG A 347 -23.59 -6.60 -5.69
N ALA A 348 -22.61 -5.76 -5.33
CA ALA A 348 -21.87 -5.91 -4.08
C ALA A 348 -22.79 -5.86 -2.83
N GLY A 349 -23.81 -4.99 -2.84
CA GLY A 349 -24.79 -4.89 -1.75
C GLY A 349 -25.63 -6.17 -1.58
N SER A 350 -26.08 -6.76 -2.69
CA SER A 350 -26.80 -8.05 -2.66
C SER A 350 -25.92 -9.18 -2.12
N LEU A 351 -24.63 -9.19 -2.50
CA LEU A 351 -23.69 -10.20 -2.01
C LEU A 351 -23.41 -10.05 -0.50
N SER A 352 -23.34 -8.82 0.02
CA SER A 352 -23.17 -8.60 1.46
C SER A 352 -24.33 -9.08 2.33
N GLN A 353 -25.50 -9.34 1.75
CA GLN A 353 -26.62 -9.97 2.45
C GLN A 353 -26.50 -11.51 2.47
N LEU A 354 -25.70 -12.10 1.58
CA LEU A 354 -25.54 -13.54 1.42
C LEU A 354 -24.29 -14.07 2.13
N VAL A 355 -23.22 -13.28 2.15
CA VAL A 355 -21.92 -13.66 2.73
C VAL A 355 -21.32 -12.48 3.47
N ASP A 356 -20.70 -12.77 4.62
CA ASP A 356 -19.95 -11.78 5.38
C ASP A 356 -18.74 -11.28 4.58
N LEU A 357 -18.81 -10.02 4.13
CA LEU A 357 -17.70 -9.38 3.44
C LEU A 357 -16.68 -8.86 4.45
N LYS A 358 -15.40 -9.05 4.12
CA LYS A 358 -14.31 -8.48 4.91
C LYS A 358 -14.45 -6.95 4.92
N LYS A 359 -14.35 -6.34 6.11
CA LYS A 359 -14.21 -4.89 6.21
C LYS A 359 -12.93 -4.46 5.48
N LEU A 360 -12.91 -3.25 4.91
CA LEU A 360 -11.73 -2.77 4.19
C LEU A 360 -10.47 -2.97 5.05
N GLY A 361 -9.46 -3.66 4.51
CA GLY A 361 -8.37 -4.22 5.30
C GLY A 361 -7.66 -3.15 6.11
N ARG A 362 -7.85 -3.19 7.43
CA ARG A 362 -7.17 -2.27 8.35
C ARG A 362 -5.72 -2.73 8.47
N THR A 363 -4.77 -1.87 8.13
CA THR A 363 -3.40 -2.10 8.64
C THR A 363 -3.45 -1.99 10.16
N ARG A 364 -2.60 -2.71 10.88
CA ARG A 364 -2.63 -2.64 12.35
C ARG A 364 -2.16 -1.27 12.81
N THR A 365 -3.02 -0.55 13.54
CA THR A 365 -2.62 0.69 14.23
C THR A 365 -1.68 0.35 15.38
N LEU A 366 -0.59 1.10 15.51
CA LEU A 366 0.33 0.97 16.64
C LEU A 366 -0.19 1.78 17.82
N SER A 367 0.03 1.28 19.04
CA SER A 367 -0.29 2.04 20.24
C SER A 367 0.50 3.35 20.28
N PRO A 368 -0.11 4.50 20.63
CA PRO A 368 0.62 5.76 20.75
C PRO A 368 1.81 5.67 21.70
N LYS A 369 1.64 4.98 22.84
CA LYS A 369 2.71 4.76 23.83
C LYS A 369 3.92 4.05 23.20
N PHE A 370 3.67 3.03 22.40
CA PHE A 370 4.71 2.29 21.69
C PHE A 370 5.49 3.22 20.73
N VAL A 371 4.77 4.02 19.92
CA VAL A 371 5.42 4.91 18.95
C VAL A 371 6.19 6.05 19.63
N PHE A 372 5.64 6.66 20.69
CA PHE A 372 6.35 7.69 21.45
C PHE A 372 7.62 7.17 22.12
N ASN A 373 7.57 5.96 22.70
CA ASN A 373 8.76 5.31 23.26
C ASN A 373 9.81 5.07 22.17
N LEU A 374 9.40 4.61 21.00
CA LEU A 374 10.31 4.40 19.88
C LEU A 374 10.91 5.72 19.38
N ILE A 375 10.13 6.79 19.28
CA ILE A 375 10.63 8.14 18.93
C ILE A 375 11.72 8.57 19.92
N ARG A 376 11.50 8.38 21.22
CA ARG A 376 12.49 8.71 22.26
C ARG A 376 13.78 7.92 22.07
N GLN A 377 13.70 6.59 21.94
CA GLN A 377 14.86 5.72 21.74
C GLN A 377 15.62 6.08 20.45
N CYS A 378 14.90 6.36 19.35
CA CYS A 378 15.50 6.77 18.10
C CYS A 378 16.23 8.11 18.23
N TYR A 379 15.64 9.07 18.94
CA TYR A 379 16.23 10.39 19.16
C TYR A 379 17.49 10.30 20.03
N GLU A 380 17.43 9.54 21.13
CA GLU A 380 18.57 9.30 22.02
C GLU A 380 19.72 8.62 21.27
N PHE A 381 19.42 7.57 20.51
CA PHE A 381 20.42 6.86 19.70
C PHE A 381 21.04 7.75 18.62
N ALA A 382 20.22 8.49 17.86
CA ALA A 382 20.71 9.39 16.82
C ALA A 382 21.58 10.50 17.41
N LYS A 383 21.17 11.08 18.56
CA LYS A 383 21.95 12.10 19.27
C LYS A 383 23.28 11.57 19.78
N GLU A 384 23.33 10.33 20.27
CA GLU A 384 24.56 9.69 20.75
C GLU A 384 25.57 9.47 19.61
N HIS A 385 25.10 9.04 18.43
CA HIS A 385 25.97 8.70 17.30
C HIS A 385 26.22 9.85 16.31
N LEU A 386 25.46 10.94 16.43
CA LEU A 386 25.62 12.18 15.69
C LEU A 386 25.85 13.37 16.64
N PRO A 387 26.87 13.31 17.52
CA PRO A 387 27.13 14.38 18.47
C PRO A 387 27.41 15.70 17.74
N THR A 388 27.06 16.80 18.41
CA THR A 388 27.18 18.15 17.88
C THR A 388 28.32 18.93 18.52
N ASP A 389 29.04 18.31 19.46
CA ASP A 389 30.15 18.92 20.16
C ASP A 389 31.32 19.15 19.20
N LYS A 390 31.98 20.31 19.33
CA LYS A 390 33.09 20.67 18.44
C LYS A 390 34.22 19.66 18.57
N GLY A 391 34.54 19.00 17.45
CA GLY A 391 35.61 18.00 17.36
C GLY A 391 35.21 16.58 17.73
N ALA A 392 33.94 16.33 18.07
CA ALA A 392 33.43 14.97 18.25
C ALA A 392 33.38 14.25 16.90
N VAL A 393 33.72 12.96 16.88
CA VAL A 393 33.70 12.13 15.68
C VAL A 393 32.32 11.46 15.60
N THR A 394 31.60 11.67 14.49
CA THR A 394 30.29 11.02 14.30
C THR A 394 30.43 9.65 13.65
N LEU A 395 29.38 8.82 13.75
CA LEU A 395 29.33 7.53 13.03
C LEU A 395 29.46 7.73 11.51
N LEU A 396 28.92 8.83 10.99
CA LEU A 396 28.99 9.17 9.58
C LEU A 396 30.41 9.54 9.16
N ASP A 397 31.16 10.24 10.01
CA ASP A 397 32.56 10.60 9.73
C ASP A 397 33.48 9.37 9.71
N GLU A 398 33.26 8.41 10.62
CA GLU A 398 33.99 7.13 10.63
C GLU A 398 33.77 6.35 9.33
N ILE A 399 32.51 6.18 8.94
CA ILE A 399 32.14 5.46 7.73
C ILE A 399 32.71 6.16 6.50
N LEU A 400 32.60 7.50 6.42
CA LEU A 400 33.16 8.27 5.33
C LEU A 400 34.69 8.07 5.23
N THR A 401 35.39 8.14 6.36
CA THR A 401 36.85 7.94 6.45
C THR A 401 37.25 6.54 5.97
N LEU A 402 36.56 5.50 6.43
CA LEU A 402 36.85 4.13 6.03
C LEU A 402 36.54 3.88 4.56
N LEU A 403 35.42 4.40 4.05
CA LEU A 403 35.08 4.30 2.63
C LEU A 403 36.09 5.04 1.75
N ALA A 404 36.57 6.20 2.19
CA ALA A 404 37.60 6.97 1.50
C ALA A 404 38.93 6.20 1.41
N LYS A 405 39.38 5.58 2.52
CA LYS A 405 40.56 4.70 2.55
C LYS A 405 40.38 3.47 1.68
N ALA A 406 39.18 2.89 1.66
CA ALA A 406 38.83 1.74 0.84
C ALA A 406 38.65 2.06 -0.67
N ARG A 407 38.72 3.34 -1.09
CA ARG A 407 38.44 3.77 -2.47
C ARG A 407 39.37 3.10 -3.49
N CYS A 408 40.66 2.95 -3.15
CA CYS A 408 41.65 2.31 -4.01
C CYS A 408 41.50 0.78 -4.09
N LYS A 409 40.65 0.19 -3.24
CA LYS A 409 40.43 -1.27 -3.18
C LYS A 409 39.29 -1.67 -4.11
N SER A 410 39.51 -2.72 -4.88
CA SER A 410 38.52 -3.22 -5.85
C SER A 410 37.33 -3.88 -5.17
N ALA A 411 36.11 -3.45 -5.54
CA ALA A 411 34.85 -4.07 -5.11
C ALA A 411 34.35 -5.15 -6.10
N ALA A 412 35.11 -5.48 -7.14
CA ALA A 412 34.73 -6.50 -8.11
C ALA A 412 34.68 -7.90 -7.47
N ARG A 413 33.84 -8.78 -8.00
CA ARG A 413 33.77 -10.18 -7.55
C ARG A 413 35.08 -10.88 -7.90
N GLN A 414 35.60 -11.70 -6.98
CA GLN A 414 36.86 -12.44 -7.14
C GLN A 414 38.09 -11.54 -7.34
N SER A 415 38.05 -10.29 -6.87
CA SER A 415 39.21 -9.38 -6.92
C SER A 415 40.18 -9.57 -5.76
N ASN A 416 39.82 -10.34 -4.73
CA ASN A 416 40.69 -10.55 -3.57
C ASN A 416 41.91 -11.40 -3.96
N PRO A 417 43.15 -10.86 -3.93
CA PRO A 417 44.34 -11.63 -4.29
C PRO A 417 44.66 -12.75 -3.28
N HIS A 418 44.13 -12.65 -2.05
CA HIS A 418 44.32 -13.64 -0.99
C HIS A 418 43.28 -14.77 -1.01
N ARG A 419 42.27 -14.70 -1.88
CA ARG A 419 41.22 -15.73 -2.00
C ARG A 419 41.26 -16.40 -3.37
N PRO A 420 41.93 -17.56 -3.51
CA PRO A 420 41.92 -18.31 -4.77
C PRO A 420 40.50 -18.77 -5.16
N HIS A 421 40.32 -19.16 -6.41
CA HIS A 421 39.04 -19.73 -6.85
C HIS A 421 38.84 -21.12 -6.22
N GLN A 422 37.61 -21.47 -5.86
CA GLN A 422 37.27 -22.76 -5.21
C GLN A 422 37.74 -23.97 -6.02
N ASP A 423 37.68 -23.88 -7.35
CA ASP A 423 38.12 -24.96 -8.25
C ASP A 423 39.65 -25.06 -8.43
N ARG A 424 40.46 -24.21 -7.78
CA ARG A 424 41.92 -24.25 -7.88
C ARG A 424 42.53 -25.04 -6.73
N LEU A 425 43.63 -25.74 -7.01
CA LEU A 425 44.42 -26.48 -6.02
C LEU A 425 44.91 -25.63 -4.83
N ALA A 426 45.05 -24.32 -5.02
CA ALA A 426 45.44 -23.39 -3.95
C ALA A 426 44.29 -23.07 -2.97
N TRP A 427 43.06 -23.49 -3.25
CA TRP A 427 41.93 -23.31 -2.36
C TRP A 427 42.03 -24.24 -1.15
N ASP A 428 42.22 -23.61 0.00
CA ASP A 428 42.02 -24.20 1.32
C ASP A 428 40.62 -23.82 1.86
N GLU A 429 39.81 -24.83 2.18
CA GLU A 429 38.43 -24.64 2.62
C GLU A 429 38.33 -23.95 3.98
N GLU A 430 39.23 -24.26 4.91
CA GLU A 430 39.21 -23.71 6.26
C GLU A 430 39.64 -22.24 6.26
N LEU A 431 40.63 -21.90 5.45
CA LEU A 431 41.18 -20.54 5.38
C LEU A 431 40.35 -19.59 4.51
N HIS A 432 39.79 -20.07 3.40
CA HIS A 432 39.23 -19.17 2.36
C HIS A 432 37.71 -19.13 2.28
N ARG A 433 36.99 -20.04 2.96
CA ARG A 433 35.52 -20.09 2.91
C ARG A 433 34.90 -18.76 3.34
N ASP A 434 35.29 -18.24 4.49
CA ASP A 434 34.71 -17.03 5.10
C ASP A 434 35.39 -15.72 4.65
N MET A 435 36.46 -15.85 3.86
CA MET A 435 37.16 -14.71 3.29
C MET A 435 36.31 -14.01 2.23
N SER A 436 36.26 -12.68 2.24
CA SER A 436 35.58 -11.90 1.21
C SER A 436 36.16 -12.20 -0.17
N GLY A 437 35.29 -12.35 -1.17
CA GLY A 437 35.69 -12.50 -2.57
C GLY A 437 36.18 -11.20 -3.22
N SER A 438 35.95 -10.05 -2.62
CA SER A 438 36.45 -8.75 -3.11
C SER A 438 37.61 -8.25 -2.24
N GLU A 439 38.60 -7.62 -2.86
CA GLU A 439 39.73 -6.97 -2.17
C GLU A 439 39.23 -5.96 -1.14
N ARG A 440 38.24 -5.14 -1.52
CA ARG A 440 37.61 -4.18 -0.61
C ARG A 440 36.97 -4.85 0.59
N GLY A 441 36.15 -5.88 0.38
CA GLY A 441 35.50 -6.58 1.48
C GLY A 441 36.51 -7.27 2.40
N TYR A 442 37.62 -7.80 1.85
CA TYR A 442 38.67 -8.40 2.66
C TYR A 442 39.38 -7.37 3.54
N TRP A 443 39.70 -6.20 2.97
CA TRP A 443 40.24 -5.08 3.73
C TRP A 443 39.33 -4.65 4.89
N PHE A 444 38.01 -4.65 4.66
CA PHE A 444 37.01 -4.39 5.72
C PHE A 444 36.93 -5.48 6.79
N GLN A 445 37.27 -6.73 6.45
CA GLN A 445 37.32 -7.84 7.40
C GLN A 445 38.54 -7.79 8.31
N THR A 446 39.68 -7.33 7.81
CA THR A 446 40.98 -7.51 8.49
C THR A 446 41.64 -6.21 8.95
N GLU A 447 41.71 -5.20 8.08
CA GLU A 447 42.57 -4.03 8.27
C GLU A 447 41.79 -2.76 8.66
N ALA A 448 40.54 -2.63 8.21
CA ALA A 448 39.76 -1.41 8.36
C ALA A 448 39.54 -1.00 9.82
N ILE A 449 39.49 -1.96 10.74
CA ILE A 449 39.31 -1.68 12.18
C ILE A 449 40.45 -0.82 12.75
N ASN A 450 41.67 -0.97 12.22
CA ASN A 450 42.84 -0.20 12.65
C ASN A 450 42.77 1.28 12.22
N CYS A 451 41.77 1.64 11.42
CA CYS A 451 41.56 3.00 10.92
C CYS A 451 40.48 3.76 11.69
N LEU A 452 39.80 3.13 12.65
CA LEU A 452 38.77 3.74 13.50
C LEU A 452 39.37 4.66 14.55
N SER A 453 38.61 5.65 15.02
CA SER A 453 39.00 6.43 16.19
C SER A 453 38.93 5.62 17.48
N ASP A 454 39.73 6.04 18.47
CA ASP A 454 39.68 5.50 19.82
C ASP A 454 38.29 5.62 20.46
N GLU A 455 37.50 6.61 20.05
CA GLU A 455 36.14 6.82 20.56
C GLU A 455 35.23 5.65 20.17
N TYR A 456 35.23 5.24 18.90
CA TYR A 456 34.40 4.14 18.42
C TYR A 456 34.90 2.78 18.89
N LEU A 457 36.22 2.62 19.09
CA LEU A 457 36.76 1.43 19.75
C LEU A 457 36.27 1.32 21.20
N ARG A 458 36.25 2.43 21.95
CA ARG A 458 35.70 2.46 23.33
C ARG A 458 34.18 2.25 23.38
N LYS A 459 33.45 2.64 22.34
CA LYS A 459 32.00 2.36 22.20
C LYS A 459 31.67 0.90 21.93
N GLY A 460 32.67 0.02 21.78
CA GLY A 460 32.51 -1.44 21.73
C GLY A 460 32.70 -2.06 20.34
N ILE A 461 33.13 -1.29 19.34
CA ILE A 461 33.31 -1.81 17.97
C ILE A 461 34.42 -2.84 17.93
N LYS A 462 34.09 -4.07 17.49
CA LYS A 462 35.03 -5.19 17.31
C LYS A 462 35.27 -5.56 15.85
N GLN A 463 34.43 -5.08 14.94
CA GLN A 463 34.58 -5.24 13.50
C GLN A 463 33.90 -4.11 12.74
N VAL A 464 34.37 -3.84 11.52
CA VAL A 464 33.75 -2.83 10.66
C VAL A 464 32.60 -3.42 9.85
N GLN A 465 32.80 -4.60 9.26
CA GLN A 465 31.81 -5.26 8.42
C GLN A 465 30.59 -5.72 9.24
N GLY A 466 29.42 -5.79 8.58
CA GLY A 466 28.21 -6.33 9.18
C GLY A 466 28.30 -7.84 9.42
N PHE A 467 27.60 -8.33 10.43
CA PHE A 467 27.56 -9.77 10.72
C PHE A 467 26.88 -10.59 9.61
N ALA A 468 27.45 -11.75 9.30
CA ALA A 468 26.81 -12.76 8.46
C ALA A 468 25.56 -13.33 9.14
N GLU A 469 24.57 -13.78 8.37
CA GLU A 469 23.26 -14.25 8.86
C GLU A 469 23.40 -15.36 9.92
N ASN A 470 24.32 -16.30 9.73
CA ASN A 470 24.52 -17.47 10.61
C ASN A 470 25.46 -17.21 11.81
N THR A 471 25.79 -15.94 12.10
CA THR A 471 26.68 -15.63 13.22
C THR A 471 26.00 -15.95 14.55
N GLU A 472 26.69 -16.69 15.43
CA GLU A 472 26.21 -16.96 16.79
C GLU A 472 25.95 -15.64 17.55
N LYS A 473 24.81 -15.56 18.23
CA LYS A 473 24.38 -14.38 19.02
C LYS A 473 24.45 -13.07 18.24
N ARG A 474 24.24 -13.13 16.91
CA ARG A 474 24.31 -11.98 15.99
C ARG A 474 23.64 -10.72 16.53
N HIS A 475 22.39 -10.84 16.98
CA HIS A 475 21.59 -9.68 17.40
C HIS A 475 22.06 -9.09 18.74
N GLU A 476 22.45 -9.93 19.70
CA GLU A 476 23.08 -9.48 20.96
C GLU A 476 24.37 -8.71 20.71
N ARG A 477 25.19 -9.18 19.76
CA ARG A 477 26.46 -8.53 19.38
C ARG A 477 26.23 -7.21 18.65
N ILE A 478 25.19 -7.12 17.82
CA ILE A 478 24.77 -5.84 17.19
C ILE A 478 24.34 -4.84 18.26
N ARG A 479 23.54 -5.27 19.25
CA ARG A 479 23.12 -4.44 20.39
C ARG A 479 24.29 -3.97 21.26
N ALA A 480 25.33 -4.79 21.39
CA ALA A 480 26.58 -4.43 22.06
C ALA A 480 27.52 -3.55 21.22
N ASN A 481 27.04 -2.96 20.12
CA ASN A 481 27.79 -2.08 19.22
C ASN A 481 29.02 -2.72 18.56
N GLU A 482 29.05 -4.05 18.38
CA GLU A 482 30.26 -4.71 17.90
C GLU A 482 30.56 -4.48 16.40
N SER A 483 29.57 -4.05 15.60
CA SER A 483 29.72 -3.85 14.15
C SER A 483 29.32 -2.44 13.68
N LEU A 484 30.24 -1.76 13.02
CA LEU A 484 30.02 -0.39 12.52
C LEU A 484 28.94 -0.33 11.41
N PHE A 485 28.94 -1.26 10.46
CA PHE A 485 27.97 -1.26 9.35
C PHE A 485 26.56 -1.61 9.82
N ASP A 486 26.43 -2.47 10.83
CA ASP A 486 25.14 -2.74 11.45
C ASP A 486 24.63 -1.49 12.20
N LEU A 487 25.49 -0.77 12.94
CA LEU A 487 25.12 0.51 13.55
C LEU A 487 24.70 1.58 12.54
N PHE A 488 25.34 1.64 11.36
CA PHE A 488 24.88 2.53 10.30
C PHE A 488 23.44 2.21 9.89
N SER A 489 23.11 0.93 9.76
CA SER A 489 21.76 0.49 9.39
C SER A 489 20.74 0.86 10.47
N VAL A 490 21.12 0.74 11.76
CA VAL A 490 20.31 1.17 12.91
C VAL A 490 20.12 2.69 12.91
N LEU A 491 21.17 3.47 12.65
CA LEU A 491 21.10 4.94 12.57
C LEU A 491 20.17 5.40 11.44
N GLN A 492 20.29 4.78 10.26
CA GLN A 492 19.37 5.05 9.15
C GLN A 492 17.93 4.76 9.57
N GLY A 493 17.68 3.61 10.22
CA GLY A 493 16.35 3.26 10.75
C GLY A 493 15.83 4.26 11.78
N ALA A 494 16.67 4.71 12.71
CA ALA A 494 16.30 5.69 13.75
C ALA A 494 15.82 7.00 13.12
N ILE A 495 16.60 7.57 12.19
CA ILE A 495 16.23 8.83 11.53
C ILE A 495 15.01 8.62 10.61
N GLN A 496 14.88 7.47 9.96
CA GLN A 496 13.68 7.11 9.19
C GLN A 496 12.43 7.09 10.05
N VAL A 497 12.48 6.54 11.26
CA VAL A 497 11.34 6.57 12.21
C VAL A 497 11.02 8.00 12.63
N LEU A 498 12.02 8.80 13.00
CA LEU A 498 11.82 10.18 13.42
C LEU A 498 11.15 11.03 12.32
N VAL A 499 11.73 11.02 11.12
CA VAL A 499 11.17 11.73 9.96
C VAL A 499 9.83 11.13 9.56
N GLY A 500 9.70 9.80 9.59
CA GLY A 500 8.50 9.08 9.20
C GLY A 500 7.30 9.36 10.09
N ALA A 501 7.52 9.42 11.40
CA ALA A 501 6.50 9.72 12.41
C ALA A 501 6.11 11.19 12.43
N ILE A 502 7.05 12.12 12.21
CA ILE A 502 6.76 13.57 12.32
C ILE A 502 6.27 14.16 11.00
N MET A 503 6.81 13.71 9.86
CA MET A 503 6.41 14.26 8.56
C MET A 503 5.19 13.56 7.97
N ALA A 504 4.83 12.38 8.48
CA ALA A 504 3.68 11.60 8.02
C ALA A 504 3.66 11.39 6.48
N ARG A 505 4.82 11.18 5.86
CA ARG A 505 4.92 10.97 4.39
C ARG A 505 4.72 9.52 4.00
N ARG A 506 4.38 9.27 2.73
CA ARG A 506 4.43 7.92 2.18
C ARG A 506 5.88 7.47 2.07
N GLN A 507 6.13 6.18 2.25
CA GLN A 507 7.47 5.60 2.14
C GLN A 507 8.16 5.95 0.82
N ASP A 508 7.41 5.86 -0.27
CA ASP A 508 7.84 6.25 -1.61
C ASP A 508 8.32 7.70 -1.74
N GLU A 509 7.73 8.62 -0.97
CA GLU A 509 8.07 10.05 -1.00
C GLU A 509 9.38 10.26 -0.24
N LEU A 510 9.57 9.57 0.89
CA LEU A 510 10.80 9.61 1.69
C LEU A 510 12.00 8.96 0.97
N ILE A 511 11.79 7.83 0.29
CA ILE A 511 12.84 7.16 -0.52
C ILE A 511 13.36 8.10 -1.63
N LYS A 512 12.51 8.97 -2.16
CA LYS A 512 12.83 9.85 -3.30
C LYS A 512 13.42 11.21 -2.90
N LEU A 513 13.62 11.46 -1.60
CA LEU A 513 14.31 12.66 -1.14
C LEU A 513 15.71 12.74 -1.76
N LYS A 514 16.11 13.96 -2.14
CA LYS A 514 17.40 14.21 -2.80
C LYS A 514 18.55 13.94 -1.82
N SER A 515 19.76 13.78 -2.34
CA SER A 515 20.95 13.61 -1.49
C SER A 515 21.21 14.81 -0.56
N HIS A 516 20.84 16.02 -0.99
CA HIS A 516 20.95 17.26 -0.24
C HIS A 516 19.94 18.31 -0.75
N GLY A 517 19.75 19.39 0.01
CA GLY A 517 18.86 20.49 -0.34
C GLY A 517 17.38 20.14 -0.18
N ASN A 518 17.05 19.30 0.82
CA ASN A 518 15.67 18.97 1.16
C ASN A 518 15.09 19.93 2.22
N LEU A 519 15.89 20.81 2.82
CA LEU A 519 15.43 21.79 3.82
C LEU A 519 15.17 23.16 3.18
N SER A 520 14.09 23.80 3.62
CA SER A 520 13.67 25.16 3.26
C SER A 520 13.50 25.99 4.54
N PRO A 521 14.26 27.07 4.76
CA PRO A 521 15.39 27.51 3.94
C PRO A 521 16.59 26.54 4.06
N ASN A 522 17.44 26.52 3.04
CA ASN A 522 18.61 25.65 2.99
C ASN A 522 19.81 26.27 3.74
N ILE A 523 19.63 26.51 5.04
CA ILE A 523 20.61 27.14 5.93
C ILE A 523 21.03 26.14 7.01
N ASP A 524 22.29 26.19 7.45
CA ASP A 524 22.81 25.32 8.51
C ASP A 524 22.02 25.47 9.83
N PRO A 525 21.29 24.43 10.28
CA PRO A 525 20.51 24.46 11.52
C PRO A 525 21.35 24.57 12.81
N PHE A 526 22.68 24.44 12.70
CA PHE A 526 23.62 24.63 13.81
C PHE A 526 24.19 26.05 13.86
N SER A 527 23.98 26.86 12.82
CA SER A 527 24.41 28.25 12.78
C SER A 527 23.57 29.15 13.69
N LYS A 528 24.11 30.33 14.08
CA LYS A 528 23.37 31.31 14.90
C LYS A 528 22.06 31.76 14.24
N GLU A 529 22.06 31.84 12.91
CA GLU A 529 20.88 32.17 12.11
C GLU A 529 19.89 31.00 12.12
N GLY A 530 20.36 29.79 11.77
CA GLY A 530 19.53 28.59 11.71
C GLY A 530 18.85 28.22 13.03
N LEU A 531 19.46 28.50 14.18
CA LEU A 531 18.83 28.26 15.49
C LEU A 531 17.53 29.06 15.71
N LYS A 532 17.32 30.15 14.98
CA LYS A 532 16.12 31.00 15.05
C LYS A 532 15.19 30.82 13.85
N THR A 533 15.54 29.91 12.93
CA THR A 533 14.83 29.71 11.68
C THR A 533 13.83 28.57 11.79
N GLU A 534 12.66 28.77 11.19
CA GLU A 534 11.68 27.71 10.99
C GLU A 534 12.03 26.94 9.73
N TYR A 535 12.11 25.62 9.84
CA TYR A 535 12.48 24.74 8.73
C TYR A 535 11.26 24.01 8.18
N SER A 536 11.29 23.77 6.88
CA SER A 536 10.37 22.90 6.16
C SER A 536 11.14 21.85 5.35
N LEU A 537 10.54 20.67 5.19
CA LEU A 537 11.03 19.60 4.33
C LEU A 537 10.37 19.71 2.95
N ILE A 538 11.19 19.74 1.91
CA ILE A 538 10.79 19.77 0.50
C ILE A 538 10.70 18.33 -0.04
N PHE A 539 9.57 17.97 -0.64
CA PHE A 539 9.38 16.65 -1.25
C PHE A 539 8.40 16.68 -2.42
N LYS A 540 8.42 15.62 -3.23
CA LYS A 540 7.48 15.42 -4.34
C LYS A 540 6.31 14.56 -3.90
N VAL A 541 5.11 15.13 -3.87
CA VAL A 541 3.88 14.43 -3.45
C VAL A 541 3.48 13.41 -4.51
N LYS A 542 3.19 12.18 -4.10
CA LYS A 542 2.61 11.19 -5.03
C LYS A 542 1.10 11.37 -5.15
N LYS A 543 0.56 11.04 -6.35
CA LYS A 543 -0.87 11.06 -6.71
C LYS A 543 -1.48 12.45 -6.93
N THR A 544 -0.67 13.50 -6.89
CA THR A 544 -1.11 14.88 -7.12
C THR A 544 -0.15 15.55 -8.11
N GLY A 545 -0.71 16.15 -9.16
CA GLY A 545 0.02 16.80 -10.25
C GLY A 545 -0.66 16.56 -11.62
N SER A 546 -0.30 17.36 -12.62
CA SER A 546 -0.84 17.26 -13.98
C SER A 546 0.06 16.40 -14.88
N MET A 547 -0.53 15.69 -15.84
CA MET A 547 0.19 14.97 -16.91
C MET A 547 1.27 13.98 -16.42
N GLY A 548 1.09 13.38 -15.23
CA GLY A 548 2.02 12.39 -14.67
C GLY A 548 3.26 12.95 -13.96
N VAL A 549 3.36 14.27 -13.78
CA VAL A 549 4.45 14.91 -13.01
C VAL A 549 3.96 15.26 -11.61
N ASN A 550 4.61 14.70 -10.59
CA ASN A 550 4.28 14.99 -9.19
C ASN A 550 4.61 16.43 -8.79
N ALA A 551 3.69 17.10 -8.11
CA ALA A 551 3.91 18.42 -7.51
C ALA A 551 5.01 18.39 -6.43
N THR A 552 5.80 19.46 -6.33
CA THR A 552 6.78 19.66 -5.24
C THR A 552 6.15 20.58 -4.21
N ILE A 553 6.14 20.15 -2.95
CA ILE A 553 5.60 20.93 -1.83
C ILE A 553 6.60 20.95 -0.67
N GLU A 554 6.35 21.84 0.28
CA GLU A 554 7.13 21.98 1.50
C GLU A 554 6.23 21.91 2.74
N ARG A 555 6.71 21.28 3.81
CA ARG A 555 5.99 21.12 5.09
C ARG A 555 6.89 21.35 6.28
N ALA A 556 6.38 22.02 7.30
CA ALA A 556 7.14 22.33 8.51
C ALA A 556 7.75 21.07 9.15
N ILE A 557 8.98 21.21 9.64
CA ILE A 557 9.71 20.16 10.36
C ILE A 557 10.37 20.75 11.61
N PRO A 558 10.33 20.07 12.76
CA PRO A 558 11.01 20.53 13.97
C PRO A 558 12.52 20.69 13.76
N LEU A 559 13.09 21.76 14.33
CA LEU A 559 14.52 22.07 14.26
C LEU A 559 15.40 20.89 14.70
N SER A 560 14.98 20.15 15.72
CA SER A 560 15.70 18.99 16.24
C SER A 560 15.86 17.88 15.20
N ILE A 561 14.90 17.71 14.29
CA ILE A 561 14.95 16.72 13.22
C ILE A 561 15.64 17.30 11.97
N ALA A 562 15.43 18.59 11.69
CA ALA A 562 16.15 19.30 10.63
C ALA A 562 17.67 19.18 10.80
N LYS A 563 18.18 19.22 12.04
CA LYS A 563 19.58 18.97 12.39
C LYS A 563 20.10 17.61 11.92
N PHE A 564 19.34 16.53 12.15
CA PHE A 564 19.73 15.19 11.68
C PHE A 564 19.69 15.07 10.16
N ILE A 565 18.68 15.66 9.53
CA ILE A 565 18.60 15.73 8.06
C ILE A 565 19.84 16.44 7.52
N TRP A 566 20.18 17.61 8.07
CA TRP A 566 21.35 18.37 7.66
C TRP A 566 22.65 17.55 7.78
N GLN A 567 22.87 16.85 8.88
CA GLN A 567 24.04 15.97 9.05
C GLN A 567 24.11 14.86 7.99
N LEU A 568 22.97 14.24 7.65
CA LEU A 568 22.89 13.28 6.54
C LEU A 568 23.20 13.94 5.18
N GLU A 569 22.70 15.14 4.93
CA GLU A 569 22.99 15.88 3.70
C GLU A 569 24.49 16.21 3.58
N GLN A 570 25.13 16.65 4.66
CA GLN A 570 26.58 16.90 4.69
C GLN A 570 27.39 15.61 4.44
N PHE A 571 26.98 14.49 5.03
CA PHE A 571 27.58 13.18 4.74
C PHE A 571 27.45 12.83 3.25
N ASN A 572 26.26 13.04 2.66
CA ASN A 572 26.01 12.73 1.26
C ASN A 572 26.78 13.63 0.30
N ILE A 573 26.93 14.93 0.61
CA ILE A 573 27.75 15.87 -0.17
C ILE A 573 29.18 15.37 -0.22
N LYS A 574 29.80 15.13 0.94
CA LYS A 574 31.18 14.64 1.03
C LYS A 574 31.36 13.28 0.34
N ALA A 575 30.41 12.36 0.50
CA ALA A 575 30.46 11.05 -0.13
C ALA A 575 30.40 11.14 -1.67
N ASN A 576 29.64 12.09 -2.22
CA ASN A 576 29.58 12.36 -3.66
C ASN A 576 30.86 13.03 -4.17
N GLU A 577 31.40 14.02 -3.46
CA GLU A 577 32.67 14.68 -3.80
C GLU A 577 33.83 13.68 -3.87
N LEU A 578 33.85 12.71 -2.96
CA LEU A 578 34.86 11.66 -2.90
C LEU A 578 34.59 10.48 -3.85
N ASN A 579 33.47 10.48 -4.58
CA ASN A 579 32.99 9.42 -5.47
C ASN A 579 32.89 8.04 -4.79
N LEU A 580 32.33 8.00 -3.58
CA LEU A 580 32.24 6.77 -2.77
C LEU A 580 30.96 5.96 -3.02
N ALA A 581 30.00 6.55 -3.71
CA ALA A 581 28.68 5.97 -3.94
C ALA A 581 28.56 5.17 -5.24
N LYS A 582 27.75 4.12 -5.22
CA LYS A 582 27.27 3.42 -6.41
C LYS A 582 25.93 4.01 -6.82
N GLY A 583 25.94 4.84 -7.86
CA GLY A 583 24.76 5.56 -8.35
C GLY A 583 24.48 6.84 -7.59
N LYS A 584 23.34 7.49 -7.90
CA LYS A 584 22.96 8.75 -7.28
C LYS A 584 22.38 8.49 -5.89
N LEU A 585 23.02 9.04 -4.85
CA LEU A 585 22.54 8.94 -3.47
C LEU A 585 21.19 9.64 -3.28
N SER A 586 20.44 9.15 -2.30
CA SER A 586 19.23 9.77 -1.73
C SER A 586 19.55 10.36 -0.35
N LEU A 587 18.58 11.00 0.32
CA LEU A 587 18.81 11.48 1.70
C LEU A 587 19.24 10.34 2.62
N PHE A 588 18.45 9.27 2.63
CA PHE A 588 18.74 8.01 3.30
C PHE A 588 19.52 7.10 2.36
N ASN A 589 20.51 6.36 2.86
CA ASN A 589 21.37 5.52 2.03
C ASN A 589 21.60 4.15 2.67
N ASN A 590 21.91 3.16 1.84
CA ASN A 590 22.23 1.81 2.27
C ASN A 590 23.72 1.52 2.08
N LEU A 591 24.34 0.96 3.13
CA LEU A 591 25.70 0.44 3.09
C LEU A 591 25.63 -1.09 3.02
N ASN A 592 25.96 -1.65 1.85
CA ASN A 592 25.84 -3.09 1.66
C ASN A 592 26.93 -3.85 2.44
N LYS A 593 26.52 -4.80 3.28
CA LYS A 593 27.43 -5.60 4.13
C LYS A 593 28.42 -6.44 3.32
N ASN A 594 28.03 -6.93 2.15
CA ASN A 594 28.82 -7.85 1.33
C ASN A 594 29.72 -7.12 0.34
N SER A 595 29.19 -6.13 -0.38
CA SER A 595 29.97 -5.37 -1.36
C SER A 595 30.71 -4.19 -0.76
N CYS A 596 30.44 -3.82 0.50
CA CYS A 596 31.01 -2.67 1.20
C CYS A 596 30.90 -1.38 0.36
N GLN A 597 29.72 -1.16 -0.21
CA GLN A 597 29.41 -0.02 -1.09
C GLN A 597 28.21 0.75 -0.57
N LEU A 598 28.32 2.08 -0.59
CA LEU A 598 27.24 3.00 -0.33
C LEU A 598 26.35 3.13 -1.58
N SER A 599 25.03 3.07 -1.41
CA SER A 599 24.05 3.08 -2.49
C SER A 599 22.75 3.74 -2.03
N PRO A 600 21.91 4.27 -2.94
CA PRO A 600 20.58 4.75 -2.57
C PRO A 600 19.72 3.61 -2.03
N ILE A 601 18.77 3.95 -1.17
CA ILE A 601 17.81 2.98 -0.64
C ILE A 601 16.71 2.62 -1.64
N ILE A 602 16.14 1.44 -1.47
CA ILE A 602 14.91 0.98 -2.11
C ILE A 602 13.90 0.53 -1.04
N HIS A 603 12.68 0.17 -1.43
CA HIS A 603 11.63 -0.25 -0.49
C HIS A 603 12.06 -1.35 0.48
N SER A 604 12.77 -2.38 -0.02
CA SER A 604 13.24 -3.49 0.82
C SER A 604 14.28 -3.01 1.83
N THR A 605 15.32 -2.27 1.40
CA THR A 605 16.38 -1.80 2.31
C THR A 605 15.87 -0.79 3.33
N TYR A 606 14.91 0.07 2.97
CA TYR A 606 14.25 0.96 3.92
C TYR A 606 13.57 0.17 5.04
N ASN A 607 12.83 -0.89 4.69
CA ASN A 607 12.20 -1.74 5.71
C ASN A 607 13.23 -2.54 6.51
N THR A 608 14.33 -2.99 5.89
CA THR A 608 15.43 -3.65 6.61
C THR A 608 16.10 -2.73 7.64
N HIS A 609 16.21 -1.43 7.37
CA HIS A 609 16.72 -0.46 8.35
C HIS A 609 15.75 -0.29 9.53
N LEU A 610 14.44 -0.23 9.26
CA LEU A 610 13.43 -0.25 10.32
C LEU A 610 13.49 -1.55 11.15
N ASP A 611 13.69 -2.69 10.49
CA ASP A 611 13.81 -3.99 11.16
C ASP A 611 15.07 -4.05 12.06
N ALA A 612 16.21 -3.60 11.52
CA ALA A 612 17.47 -3.53 12.27
C ALA A 612 17.36 -2.64 13.50
N LEU A 613 16.69 -1.49 13.39
CA LEU A 613 16.40 -0.62 14.53
C LEU A 613 15.53 -1.34 15.58
N CYS A 614 14.44 -1.97 15.16
CA CYS A 614 13.51 -2.64 16.07
C CYS A 614 14.16 -3.80 16.83
N ASP A 615 15.08 -4.53 16.19
CA ASP A 615 15.91 -5.56 16.80
C ASP A 615 16.94 -4.95 17.78
N TYR A 616 17.50 -3.79 17.44
CA TYR A 616 18.49 -3.11 18.27
C TYR A 616 17.89 -2.56 19.57
N VAL A 617 16.74 -1.86 19.49
CA VAL A 617 16.07 -1.27 20.67
C VAL A 617 15.13 -2.24 21.39
N GLU A 618 15.06 -3.47 20.91
CA GLU A 618 14.26 -4.55 21.46
C GLU A 618 12.76 -4.21 21.62
N THR A 619 12.14 -3.72 20.55
CA THR A 619 10.67 -3.43 20.50
C THR A 619 9.80 -4.60 20.99
N ASP A 620 8.65 -4.30 21.59
CA ASP A 620 7.78 -5.30 22.26
C ASP A 620 7.57 -6.60 21.47
N LEU A 621 7.75 -7.72 22.17
CA LEU A 621 7.43 -9.07 21.71
C LEU A 621 5.98 -9.42 22.07
N LEU A 622 5.30 -10.12 21.17
CA LEU A 622 3.99 -10.69 21.39
C LEU A 622 4.12 -12.22 21.32
N GLN A 623 3.60 -12.88 22.35
CA GLN A 623 3.47 -14.33 22.35
C GLN A 623 2.16 -14.69 21.66
N TYR A 624 2.26 -15.56 20.66
CA TYR A 624 1.10 -16.14 19.99
C TYR A 624 0.62 -17.38 20.75
N ASP A 625 -0.61 -17.83 20.48
CA ASP A 625 -1.24 -18.97 21.18
C ASP A 625 -0.41 -20.27 21.08
N ASN A 626 0.42 -20.39 20.06
CA ASN A 626 1.36 -21.49 19.83
C ASN A 626 2.65 -21.40 20.68
N GLY A 627 2.81 -20.37 21.50
CA GLY A 627 4.01 -20.10 22.29
C GLY A 627 5.14 -19.39 21.53
N GLU A 628 5.00 -19.10 20.24
CA GLU A 628 5.99 -18.36 19.44
C GLU A 628 6.00 -16.88 19.81
N TYR A 629 7.19 -16.31 20.00
CA TYR A 629 7.36 -14.86 20.13
C TYR A 629 7.57 -14.21 18.76
N ARG A 630 6.76 -13.20 18.46
CA ARG A 630 6.90 -12.34 17.28
C ARG A 630 7.17 -10.89 17.71
N ARG A 631 7.97 -10.15 16.95
CA ARG A 631 8.36 -8.76 17.25
C ARG A 631 7.55 -7.75 16.43
N ASN A 632 7.19 -6.64 17.06
CA ASN A 632 6.49 -5.53 16.41
C ASN A 632 7.42 -4.68 15.54
N TYR A 633 7.69 -5.13 14.32
CA TYR A 633 8.45 -4.33 13.35
C TYR A 633 7.59 -3.23 12.73
N VAL A 634 7.99 -1.98 12.97
CA VAL A 634 7.27 -0.80 12.49
C VAL A 634 7.37 -0.65 10.97
N ARG A 635 6.29 -0.16 10.35
CA ARG A 635 6.26 0.23 8.94
C ARG A 635 5.89 1.69 8.77
N GLN A 636 6.41 2.32 7.72
CA GLN A 636 6.19 3.75 7.45
C GLN A 636 4.71 4.13 7.34
N HIS A 637 3.87 3.24 6.81
CA HIS A 637 2.43 3.49 6.74
C HIS A 637 1.80 3.60 8.14
N GLN A 638 2.25 2.79 9.11
CA GLN A 638 1.78 2.87 10.49
C GLN A 638 2.24 4.17 11.16
N LEU A 639 3.46 4.65 10.88
CA LEU A 639 3.96 5.93 11.37
C LEU A 639 3.16 7.11 10.83
N ARG A 640 2.84 7.10 9.53
CA ARG A 640 1.96 8.11 8.92
C ARG A 640 0.57 8.11 9.56
N ARG A 641 0.01 6.93 9.82
CA ARG A 641 -1.28 6.79 10.50
C ARG A 641 -1.21 7.30 11.93
N PHE A 642 -0.20 6.89 12.68
CA PHE A 642 0.04 7.37 14.05
C PHE A 642 0.05 8.90 14.12
N PHE A 643 0.72 9.59 13.19
CA PHE A 643 0.70 11.06 13.16
C PHE A 643 -0.70 11.62 12.97
N ALA A 644 -1.44 11.11 11.99
CA ALA A 644 -2.80 11.58 11.70
C ALA A 644 -3.71 11.38 12.91
N MET A 645 -3.59 10.24 13.58
CA MET A 645 -4.30 9.91 14.80
C MET A 645 -3.91 10.85 15.95
N ALA A 646 -2.62 10.97 16.27
CA ALA A 646 -2.15 11.85 17.34
C ALA A 646 -2.56 13.31 17.13
N PHE A 647 -2.56 13.77 15.87
CA PHE A 647 -3.01 15.11 15.52
C PHE A 647 -4.52 15.26 15.72
N PHE A 648 -5.31 14.32 15.19
CA PHE A 648 -6.77 14.31 15.33
C PHE A 648 -7.18 14.28 16.80
N TRP A 649 -6.55 13.45 17.63
CA TRP A 649 -6.81 13.38 19.07
C TRP A 649 -6.46 14.68 19.81
N SER A 650 -5.54 15.49 19.27
CA SER A 650 -5.12 16.75 19.89
C SER A 650 -5.97 17.96 19.49
N LYS A 651 -6.62 17.92 18.32
CA LYS A 651 -7.30 19.08 17.70
C LYS A 651 -8.72 18.79 17.19
N GLY A 652 -9.21 17.56 17.27
CA GLY A 652 -10.53 17.16 16.77
C GLY A 652 -10.76 17.53 15.30
N PHE A 653 -12.00 17.90 14.99
CA PHE A 653 -12.40 18.33 13.65
C PHE A 653 -11.87 19.73 13.28
N ASP A 654 -11.60 20.60 14.25
CA ASP A 654 -11.11 21.96 14.05
C ASP A 654 -9.72 22.00 13.37
N GLY A 655 -8.96 20.91 13.46
CA GLY A 655 -7.65 20.77 12.83
C GLY A 655 -7.62 20.08 11.46
N MET A 656 -8.77 19.70 10.90
CA MET A 656 -8.84 18.83 9.71
C MET A 656 -8.15 19.44 8.48
N ASP A 657 -8.30 20.74 8.24
CA ASP A 657 -7.62 21.39 7.11
C ASP A 657 -6.11 21.47 7.29
N ALA A 658 -5.63 21.72 8.50
CA ALA A 658 -4.21 21.67 8.81
C ALA A 658 -3.64 20.24 8.64
N LEU A 659 -4.42 19.21 9.01
CA LEU A 659 -4.04 17.83 8.80
C LEU A 659 -4.07 17.45 7.31
N ARG A 660 -5.06 17.89 6.54
CA ARG A 660 -5.14 17.71 5.07
C ARG A 660 -3.92 18.34 4.41
N TRP A 661 -3.64 19.58 4.76
CA TRP A 661 -2.47 20.32 4.30
C TRP A 661 -1.22 19.52 4.63
N MET A 662 -1.01 19.17 5.91
CA MET A 662 0.15 18.41 6.34
C MET A 662 0.30 17.13 5.53
N LEU A 663 -0.73 16.27 5.46
CA LEU A 663 -0.74 14.98 4.75
C LEU A 663 -0.60 15.08 3.22
N GLY A 664 -0.80 16.25 2.63
CA GLY A 664 -0.74 16.48 1.19
C GLY A 664 -1.85 15.76 0.45
N HIS A 665 -3.06 15.72 1.03
CA HIS A 665 -4.25 15.20 0.36
C HIS A 665 -4.89 16.30 -0.51
N SER A 666 -5.41 15.91 -1.68
CA SER A 666 -6.08 16.82 -2.63
C SER A 666 -7.37 17.40 -2.06
N ASP A 667 -8.16 16.53 -1.42
CA ASP A 667 -9.51 16.83 -0.94
C ASP A 667 -9.71 16.33 0.51
N MET A 668 -10.78 16.82 1.13
CA MET A 668 -11.17 16.47 2.50
C MET A 668 -11.85 15.10 2.58
N GLU A 669 -12.48 14.63 1.52
CA GLU A 669 -13.11 13.31 1.48
C GLU A 669 -12.06 12.18 1.59
N HIS A 670 -10.94 12.29 0.87
CA HIS A 670 -9.81 11.39 1.03
C HIS A 670 -9.17 11.46 2.42
N LEU A 671 -9.22 12.60 3.11
CA LEU A 671 -8.78 12.70 4.51
C LEU A 671 -9.77 12.01 5.46
N TYR A 672 -11.06 12.27 5.32
CA TYR A 672 -12.08 11.71 6.19
C TYR A 672 -12.11 10.19 6.09
N ASN A 673 -12.13 9.63 4.87
CA ASN A 673 -12.04 8.19 4.64
C ASN A 673 -10.74 7.61 5.23
N TYR A 674 -9.63 8.33 5.13
CA TYR A 674 -8.36 7.89 5.70
C TYR A 674 -8.38 7.83 7.23
N ILE A 675 -9.05 8.77 7.91
CA ILE A 675 -9.18 8.79 9.37
C ILE A 675 -10.23 7.77 9.83
N SER A 676 -11.38 7.71 9.18
CA SER A 676 -12.49 6.81 9.54
C SER A 676 -12.15 5.34 9.33
N GLU A 677 -11.33 5.01 8.32
CA GLU A 677 -10.75 3.67 8.16
C GLU A 677 -9.78 3.30 9.30
N SER A 678 -9.21 4.31 9.96
CA SER A 678 -8.08 4.15 10.88
C SER A 678 -8.42 4.10 12.36
N GLU A 679 -9.59 4.63 12.73
CA GLU A 679 -10.09 4.70 14.10
C GLU A 679 -10.84 3.44 14.54
N THR A 680 -10.80 3.14 15.84
CA THR A 680 -11.76 2.20 16.44
C THR A 680 -13.12 2.88 16.50
N GLY A 681 -14.20 2.16 16.17
CA GLY A 681 -15.56 2.73 16.13
C GLY A 681 -15.91 3.52 17.39
N ALA A 682 -15.49 3.05 18.57
CA ALA A 682 -15.68 3.71 19.86
C ALA A 682 -15.03 5.10 19.97
N VAL A 683 -13.83 5.32 19.40
CA VAL A 683 -13.11 6.62 19.46
C VAL A 683 -13.70 7.60 18.44
N LEU A 684 -13.99 7.12 17.23
CA LEU A 684 -14.70 7.93 16.24
C LEU A 684 -16.06 8.37 16.80
N ASN A 685 -16.75 7.46 17.51
CA ASN A 685 -18.00 7.75 18.19
C ASN A 685 -17.80 8.71 19.36
N GLY A 686 -16.73 8.62 20.15
CA GLY A 686 -16.41 9.60 21.19
C GLY A 686 -16.15 11.01 20.63
N ALA A 687 -15.39 11.13 19.53
CA ALA A 687 -15.17 12.42 18.87
C ALA A 687 -16.46 12.98 18.25
N LYS A 688 -17.28 12.13 17.62
CA LYS A 688 -18.63 12.50 17.14
C LYS A 688 -19.53 12.91 18.29
N ALA A 689 -19.46 12.20 19.41
CA ALA A 689 -20.25 12.48 20.60
C ALA A 689 -19.88 13.83 21.19
N SER A 690 -18.59 14.13 21.37
CA SER A 690 -18.13 15.44 21.84
C SER A 690 -18.63 16.60 20.95
N VAL A 691 -18.64 16.42 19.62
CA VAL A 691 -19.19 17.43 18.69
C VAL A 691 -20.70 17.58 18.83
N ILE A 692 -21.44 16.47 18.94
CA ILE A 692 -22.90 16.48 19.13
C ILE A 692 -23.26 17.08 20.48
N VAL A 693 -22.56 16.71 21.56
CA VAL A 693 -22.72 17.25 22.92
C VAL A 693 -22.53 18.76 22.89
N ARG A 694 -21.53 19.28 22.17
CA ARG A 694 -21.32 20.72 22.05
C ARG A 694 -22.49 21.42 21.34
N GLY A 695 -23.08 20.80 20.30
CA GLY A 695 -24.29 21.32 19.65
C GLY A 695 -25.57 21.19 20.49
N VAL A 696 -25.65 20.19 21.38
CA VAL A 696 -26.76 20.02 22.33
C VAL A 696 -26.61 20.99 23.50
N VAL A 697 -25.43 21.17 24.05
CA VAL A 697 -25.21 21.96 25.28
C VAL A 697 -25.20 23.46 24.99
N ASP A 698 -24.55 23.89 23.90
CA ASP A 698 -24.41 25.31 23.56
C ASP A 698 -25.33 25.69 22.40
N SER A 699 -26.51 26.24 22.74
CA SER A 699 -27.52 26.71 21.78
C SER A 699 -27.07 27.90 20.93
N THR A 700 -25.95 28.55 21.27
CA THR A 700 -25.37 29.65 20.50
C THR A 700 -24.32 29.20 19.49
N SER A 701 -23.87 27.94 19.57
CA SER A 701 -22.89 27.38 18.65
C SER A 701 -23.45 27.22 17.23
N GLU A 702 -22.61 27.39 16.20
CA GLU A 702 -22.98 27.07 14.80
C GLU A 702 -23.38 25.58 14.63
N LEU A 703 -22.96 24.71 15.57
CA LEU A 703 -23.30 23.28 15.62
C LEU A 703 -24.72 23.02 16.15
N ALA A 704 -25.32 23.97 16.88
CA ALA A 704 -26.73 23.90 17.30
C ALA A 704 -27.71 24.17 16.15
N LYS A 705 -27.20 24.60 14.98
CA LYS A 705 -27.99 24.81 13.76
C LYS A 705 -28.03 23.56 12.86
N LEU A 706 -27.40 22.45 13.26
CA LEU A 706 -27.45 21.20 12.52
C LEU A 706 -28.87 20.62 12.54
N ASP A 707 -29.41 20.29 11.36
CA ASP A 707 -30.71 19.62 11.25
C ASP A 707 -30.70 18.30 12.04
N GLY A 708 -31.71 18.10 12.88
CA GLY A 708 -31.85 16.93 13.76
C GLY A 708 -31.24 17.06 15.17
N ILE A 709 -30.45 18.10 15.48
CA ILE A 709 -29.86 18.26 16.83
C ILE A 709 -30.93 18.44 17.92
N GLU A 710 -32.06 19.07 17.58
CA GLU A 710 -33.19 19.27 18.50
C GLU A 710 -33.97 17.99 18.75
N GLU A 711 -34.02 17.07 17.77
CA GLU A 711 -34.58 15.73 17.95
C GLU A 711 -33.66 14.88 18.82
N VAL A 712 -32.35 14.97 18.63
CA VAL A 712 -31.37 14.34 19.51
C VAL A 712 -31.45 14.91 20.94
N ARG A 713 -31.65 16.22 21.10
CA ARG A 713 -31.90 16.86 22.41
C ARG A 713 -33.12 16.25 23.10
N LYS A 714 -34.23 16.05 22.39
CA LYS A 714 -35.44 15.40 22.92
C LYS A 714 -35.22 13.94 23.29
N ILE A 715 -34.50 13.18 22.47
CA ILE A 715 -34.16 11.77 22.74
C ILE A 715 -33.30 11.66 24.01
N ILE A 716 -32.30 12.54 24.15
CA ILE A 716 -31.44 12.57 25.35
C ILE A 716 -32.25 13.01 26.57
N ALA A 717 -33.14 13.99 26.44
CA ALA A 717 -33.97 14.49 27.55
C ALA A 717 -34.91 13.40 28.07
N GLU A 718 -35.54 12.66 27.16
CA GLU A 718 -36.37 11.50 27.48
C GLU A 718 -35.57 10.39 28.18
N ARG A 719 -34.35 10.07 27.73
CA ARG A 719 -33.52 9.03 28.34
C ARG A 719 -32.96 9.42 29.72
N LEU A 720 -32.53 10.66 29.91
CA LEU A 720 -31.92 11.13 31.17
C LEU A 720 -32.96 11.53 32.22
N THR A 721 -34.12 12.06 31.81
CA THR A 721 -35.11 12.64 32.74
C THR A 721 -36.49 11.99 32.69
N GLY A 722 -36.76 11.14 31.69
CA GLY A 722 -38.08 10.52 31.48
C GLY A 722 -39.10 11.44 30.80
N ASP A 723 -38.71 12.66 30.42
CA ASP A 723 -39.58 13.64 29.77
C ASP A 723 -38.84 14.39 28.64
N SER A 724 -39.30 14.17 27.40
CA SER A 724 -38.77 14.79 26.18
C SER A 724 -38.90 16.32 26.11
N SER A 725 -39.72 16.92 26.99
CA SER A 725 -39.95 18.37 27.03
C SER A 725 -39.04 19.12 28.01
N THR A 726 -38.22 18.39 28.80
CA THR A 726 -37.30 19.00 29.77
C THR A 726 -36.11 19.63 29.04
N PRO A 727 -35.87 20.95 29.15
CA PRO A 727 -34.71 21.58 28.51
C PRO A 727 -33.41 21.10 29.17
N ILE A 728 -32.53 20.52 28.36
CA ILE A 728 -31.15 20.21 28.76
C ILE A 728 -30.33 21.49 28.62
N THR A 729 -30.29 22.29 29.69
CA THR A 729 -29.44 23.47 29.78
C THR A 729 -28.30 23.19 30.76
N ILE A 730 -27.06 23.28 30.27
CA ILE A 730 -25.90 23.45 31.13
C ILE A 730 -25.59 24.93 31.06
N GLU A 731 -25.57 25.61 32.21
CA GLU A 731 -25.15 27.01 32.29
C GLU A 731 -23.77 27.11 31.63
N THR A 732 -23.70 27.77 30.48
CA THR A 732 -22.41 28.00 29.83
C THR A 732 -21.60 28.96 30.72
N VAL A 733 -20.27 28.82 30.73
CA VAL A 733 -19.38 29.66 31.56
C VAL A 733 -19.58 31.17 31.30
N SER A 734 -20.11 31.54 30.12
CA SER A 734 -20.48 32.93 29.79
C SER A 734 -21.80 33.38 30.40
N GLU A 735 -22.83 32.53 30.50
CA GLU A 735 -24.13 32.91 31.08
C GLU A 735 -24.06 33.03 32.61
N ALA A 736 -23.22 32.21 33.26
CA ALA A 736 -22.97 32.34 34.70
C ALA A 736 -22.21 33.63 35.08
N ALA A 737 -21.59 34.32 34.12
CA ALA A 737 -20.86 35.57 34.37
C ALA A 737 -21.76 36.82 34.41
N GLU A 738 -22.95 36.77 33.81
CA GLU A 738 -23.89 37.92 33.79
C GLU A 738 -24.77 38.00 35.05
N ASP A 739 -24.88 36.90 35.81
CA ASP A 739 -25.70 36.82 37.04
C ASP A 739 -24.92 37.07 38.36
N TYR A 740 -23.60 37.30 38.31
CA TYR A 740 -22.74 37.37 39.52
C TYR A 740 -21.78 38.59 39.53
N ASP A 741 -22.26 39.74 40.00
CA ASP A 741 -21.47 40.96 40.27
C ASP A 741 -21.04 41.04 41.76
N ASP A 742 -20.38 40.01 42.29
CA ASP A 742 -19.77 40.09 43.63
C ASP A 742 -18.43 39.35 43.71
N GLU A 743 -17.40 40.07 44.20
CA GLU A 743 -15.98 39.73 44.10
C GLU A 743 -15.55 38.58 45.06
N SER A 744 -15.97 37.33 44.81
CA SER A 744 -15.24 36.16 45.32
C SER A 744 -15.56 34.84 44.59
N TYR A 745 -14.54 34.27 43.91
CA TYR A 745 -14.21 32.84 43.69
C TYR A 745 -13.93 32.31 42.25
N LEU A 746 -12.78 31.62 42.17
CA LEU A 746 -12.23 30.50 41.35
C LEU A 746 -12.77 30.15 39.94
N THR A 747 -11.86 30.21 38.95
CA THR A 747 -11.99 29.85 37.52
C THR A 747 -11.98 28.34 37.20
N VAL A 748 -12.50 27.47 38.07
CA VAL A 748 -12.51 26.00 37.85
C VAL A 748 -13.96 25.49 37.86
N PRO A 749 -14.43 24.79 36.80
CA PRO A 749 -15.80 24.28 36.73
C PRO A 749 -16.12 23.35 37.91
N HIS A 750 -17.35 23.44 38.42
CA HIS A 750 -17.81 22.63 39.56
C HIS A 750 -17.98 21.17 39.12
N ILE A 751 -17.60 20.20 39.97
CA ILE A 751 -17.57 18.77 39.62
C ILE A 751 -18.92 18.22 39.12
N SER A 752 -20.04 18.82 39.54
CA SER A 752 -21.38 18.46 39.10
C SER A 752 -21.72 18.89 37.66
N GLN A 753 -21.04 19.90 37.10
CA GLN A 753 -21.20 20.31 35.70
C GLN A 753 -20.46 19.33 34.78
N ILE A 754 -19.22 18.99 35.13
CA ILE A 754 -18.41 17.98 34.42
C ILE A 754 -19.14 16.63 34.41
N GLN A 755 -19.77 16.25 35.53
CA GLN A 755 -20.52 15.00 35.62
C GLN A 755 -21.75 14.98 34.69
N LYS A 756 -22.48 16.09 34.59
CA LYS A 756 -23.63 16.22 33.67
C LYS A 756 -23.22 16.22 32.20
N GLU A 757 -22.12 16.88 31.83
CA GLU A 757 -21.58 16.81 30.46
C GLU A 757 -21.17 15.37 30.11
N GLN A 758 -20.55 14.67 31.07
CA GLN A 758 -20.15 13.27 30.90
C GLN A 758 -21.35 12.32 30.77
N ASP A 759 -22.44 12.57 31.49
CA ASP A 759 -23.69 11.79 31.36
C ASP A 759 -24.33 11.98 29.97
N ILE A 760 -24.36 13.21 29.46
CA ILE A 760 -24.86 13.51 28.10
C ILE A 760 -23.94 12.86 27.04
N GLU A 761 -22.63 12.98 27.19
CA GLU A 761 -21.65 12.36 26.28
C GLU A 761 -21.82 10.83 26.24
N THR A 762 -22.06 10.21 27.38
CA THR A 762 -22.30 8.75 27.49
C THR A 762 -23.56 8.33 26.73
N GLU A 763 -24.67 9.06 26.85
CA GLU A 763 -25.90 8.77 26.10
C GLU A 763 -25.74 8.97 24.59
N VAL A 764 -25.01 10.01 24.17
CA VAL A 764 -24.70 10.23 22.75
C VAL A 764 -23.82 9.10 22.19
N ILE A 765 -22.84 8.61 22.96
CA ILE A 765 -22.04 7.43 22.58
C ILE A 765 -22.94 6.20 22.41
N HIS A 766 -23.87 5.95 23.33
CA HIS A 766 -24.83 4.85 23.21
C HIS A 766 -25.69 4.96 21.94
N LEU A 767 -26.20 6.15 21.61
CA LEU A 767 -26.98 6.36 20.38
C LEU A 767 -26.15 6.13 19.10
N LEU A 768 -24.85 6.47 19.12
CA LEU A 768 -23.93 6.21 18.01
C LEU A 768 -23.54 4.72 17.89
N GLU A 769 -23.43 4.00 19.01
CA GLU A 769 -23.16 2.56 19.05
C GLU A 769 -24.36 1.72 18.61
N GLU A 770 -25.57 2.13 18.99
CA GLU A 770 -26.84 1.54 18.55
C GLU A 770 -27.15 1.85 17.07
N GLY A 771 -26.45 2.82 16.47
CA GLY A 771 -26.65 3.26 15.09
C GLY A 771 -27.97 4.02 14.87
N LEU A 772 -28.55 4.57 15.93
CA LEU A 772 -29.76 5.40 15.89
C LEU A 772 -29.47 6.82 15.38
N ILE A 773 -28.27 7.32 15.68
CA ILE A 773 -27.76 8.58 15.13
C ILE A 773 -26.42 8.34 14.46
N THR A 774 -26.13 9.08 13.40
CA THR A 774 -24.82 9.08 12.73
C THR A 774 -24.45 10.50 12.34
N LEU A 775 -23.23 10.92 12.70
CA LEU A 775 -22.67 12.18 12.24
C LEU A 775 -21.72 11.92 11.07
N GLU A 776 -22.06 12.40 9.88
CA GLU A 776 -21.30 12.21 8.64
C GLU A 776 -21.09 13.55 7.93
N PRO A 777 -19.90 13.82 7.36
CA PRO A 777 -19.70 15.01 6.54
C PRO A 777 -20.39 14.88 5.19
N GLU A 778 -21.12 15.92 4.79
CA GLU A 778 -21.51 16.17 3.41
C GLU A 778 -20.53 17.17 2.80
N PHE A 779 -19.81 16.73 1.76
CA PHE A 779 -18.82 17.55 1.07
C PHE A 779 -19.49 18.37 -0.03
N PHE A 780 -19.14 19.66 -0.12
CA PHE A 780 -19.59 20.55 -1.18
C PHE A 780 -18.51 21.55 -1.56
N THR A 781 -18.63 22.15 -2.73
CA THR A 781 -17.66 23.11 -3.25
C THR A 781 -18.20 24.52 -3.12
N ILE A 782 -17.43 25.42 -2.53
CA ILE A 782 -17.70 26.86 -2.51
C ILE A 782 -16.74 27.55 -3.48
N GLU A 783 -17.27 28.43 -4.32
CA GLU A 783 -16.46 29.36 -5.12
C GLU A 783 -16.31 30.67 -4.36
N ASP A 784 -15.07 31.13 -4.18
CA ASP A 784 -14.81 32.46 -3.66
C ASP A 784 -15.09 33.55 -4.72
N ALA A 785 -15.12 34.81 -4.29
CA ALA A 785 -15.38 35.95 -5.17
C ALA A 785 -14.31 36.15 -6.27
N ASP A 786 -13.16 35.48 -6.15
CA ASP A 786 -12.05 35.50 -7.09
C ASP A 786 -12.05 34.27 -8.03
N GLY A 787 -13.07 33.41 -7.95
CA GLY A 787 -13.23 32.22 -8.79
C GLY A 787 -12.44 30.99 -8.35
N ASN A 788 -11.85 30.97 -7.15
CA ASN A 788 -11.20 29.78 -6.62
C ASN A 788 -12.22 28.85 -5.96
N THR A 789 -12.21 27.60 -6.40
CA THR A 789 -13.04 26.53 -5.83
C THR A 789 -12.37 25.94 -4.58
N THR A 790 -13.02 26.10 -3.43
CA THR A 790 -12.63 25.45 -2.17
C THR A 790 -13.67 24.39 -1.81
N GLN A 791 -13.27 23.12 -1.77
CA GLN A 791 -14.11 22.06 -1.20
C GLN A 791 -14.15 22.21 0.32
N THR A 792 -15.36 22.32 0.87
CA THR A 792 -15.65 22.35 2.29
C THR A 792 -16.62 21.21 2.66
N PHE A 793 -16.97 21.06 3.92
CA PHE A 793 -17.99 20.09 4.35
C PHE A 793 -18.87 20.66 5.45
N ASN A 794 -20.11 20.16 5.51
CA ASN A 794 -21.01 20.34 6.65
C ASN A 794 -21.16 18.98 7.33
N LEU A 795 -21.16 18.96 8.66
CA LEU A 795 -21.48 17.74 9.38
C LEU A 795 -23.00 17.57 9.37
N ILE A 796 -23.51 16.47 8.84
CA ILE A 796 -24.92 16.12 8.90
C ILE A 796 -25.12 15.08 9.98
N LEU A 797 -26.04 15.37 10.89
CA LEU A 797 -26.56 14.41 11.84
C LEU A 797 -27.76 13.70 11.21
N LYS A 798 -27.61 12.43 10.86
CA LYS A 798 -28.73 11.60 10.39
C LYS A 798 -29.28 10.82 11.56
N ILE A 799 -30.60 10.85 11.71
CA ILE A 799 -31.33 10.02 12.67
C ILE A 799 -32.02 8.92 11.86
N LYS A 800 -31.88 7.67 12.30
CA LYS A 800 -32.53 6.55 11.65
C LYS A 800 -33.99 6.53 12.12
N ASP A 801 -34.93 6.65 11.18
CA ASP A 801 -36.36 6.58 11.51
C ASP A 801 -36.68 5.27 12.23
N ARG A 802 -37.38 5.38 13.36
CA ARG A 802 -37.99 4.24 14.05
C ARG A 802 -39.22 3.80 13.25
N ASP A 803 -39.06 2.75 12.45
CA ASP A 803 -40.16 1.86 12.11
C ASP A 803 -40.25 0.70 13.12
#